data_AF-A0A8C3C1J9-F1
#
_entry.id   AF-A0A8C3C1J9-F1
#
_cell.length_a   1.000
_cell.length_b   1.000
_cell.length_c   1.000
_cell.angle_alpha   90.00
_cell.angle_beta   90.00
_cell.angle_gamma   90.00
#
_symmetry.space_group_name_H-M   'P 1'
#
loop_
_entity.id
_entity.type
_entity.pdbx_description
1 polymer ?
#
loop_
_entity_poly.entity_id
_entity_poly.type
_entity_poly.pdbx_seq_one_letter_code
_entity_poly.pdbx_strand_id
1 'polypeptide(L)'
;MFLRRVARTPCPRWAVASPHAASARWMRRRRSPYRAVVLDASGVLLPAPHRTAADWEAQNCIPAGTVQQAVTSGGENSPSLKYSRGELTTVEFLQELGQQCFEIANVCVPVDSFLSNLIRREMIKQLPTMAEAVQCIRAEGLKTALLSNSFRLSNGESFLPLDQQHFDVVVEAHQEGKCKPDPRVYKLCLERLDVQPQESVFLDSSSQSLQTAAQLGIKTVKVDDLEAALKELETHLGFPLQGFVPYTCSVRPSMQIPKDRLQKYLENVFSDQATGPLVLRQFGRGRAARTFYVRFGGRSLVLKKELPDGQLPPGAVSREYRVLKALSEAGVPVPTVLALCEDSSTLGAPFYLMEHRAGHIYSDASLPALLPSQRGAAYAAMSRVLAKIHSADLRAARLQDYGERGNYIQQQVDSWTKQYRAVETHVIPAMERLIKWLPLHFPDSQEVTVVHGDFRVDNLVFHPDRPEVLAVLGWKLSTLGDPISDLANNCMAFFLPPHFNTPRGSARWDRGHLGVPTAEEYCQMYCGHRGVELPENFHFYMAFAFFRLAAVLQGRYKSSLAGEEPNHVAQFCAEFVADLAWDFAIKEGFRVFESLPAAKPSARRYSTWARQGPFLSRSCGTWPCPGAASVLQIPPITSLSGLLGMAQGLYCKLERILEGQWSLLISQLRCTLRPLLDLQVRHLPSYSSFAPLHQGHGMPVSAFAFLITSDTWSSESCGLEKLLGNGVHILGNSSSRSWHSLPR
;
A
#
# COMPACT_ATOMS: atom_id res chain seq x y z
N MET A 1 -17.53 -48.91 50.90
CA MET A 1 -17.93 -48.66 52.30
C MET A 1 -16.78 -47.98 53.03
N PHE A 2 -17.05 -46.90 53.77
CA PHE A 2 -16.19 -46.25 54.82
C PHE A 2 -14.73 -45.80 54.47
N LEU A 3 -14.08 -44.90 55.22
CA LEU A 3 -14.44 -43.49 55.55
C LEU A 3 -13.25 -42.76 56.25
N ARG A 4 -13.38 -41.43 56.40
CA ARG A 4 -12.53 -40.41 57.11
C ARG A 4 -11.45 -39.76 56.21
N ARG A 5 -11.35 -38.42 56.03
CA ARG A 5 -11.54 -37.20 56.86
C ARG A 5 -10.51 -37.00 57.99
N VAL A 6 -9.63 -36.00 57.83
CA VAL A 6 -9.33 -34.89 58.78
C VAL A 6 -8.97 -33.64 57.93
N ALA A 7 -9.10 -32.42 58.46
CA ALA A 7 -8.68 -31.17 57.80
C ALA A 7 -8.34 -30.05 58.81
N ARG A 8 -7.56 -29.03 58.37
CA ARG A 8 -7.25 -27.73 59.02
C ARG A 8 -6.31 -27.76 60.27
N THR A 9 -5.51 -26.76 60.65
CA THR A 9 -4.96 -25.52 59.98
C THR A 9 -3.54 -25.16 60.57
N PRO A 10 -3.06 -23.92 60.90
CA PRO A 10 -1.89 -23.34 60.19
C PRO A 10 -0.76 -22.69 61.06
N CYS A 11 0.13 -21.89 60.41
CA CYS A 11 1.10 -20.87 60.90
C CYS A 11 2.60 -21.28 60.91
N PRO A 12 3.57 -20.32 60.91
CA PRO A 12 3.50 -18.87 60.61
C PRO A 12 4.46 -18.39 59.48
N ARG A 13 4.49 -17.07 59.18
CA ARG A 13 5.47 -16.42 58.28
C ARG A 13 6.77 -16.07 59.01
N TRP A 14 7.90 -16.13 58.29
CA TRP A 14 9.09 -15.28 58.51
C TRP A 14 9.46 -14.61 57.18
N ALA A 15 10.12 -13.45 57.23
CA ALA A 15 10.42 -12.63 56.05
C ALA A 15 11.93 -12.38 55.90
N VAL A 16 12.40 -12.36 54.65
CA VAL A 16 13.77 -11.97 54.27
C VAL A 16 13.66 -10.89 53.19
N ALA A 17 14.38 -9.78 53.36
CA ALA A 17 14.34 -8.65 52.43
C ALA A 17 15.23 -8.91 51.20
N SER A 18 14.78 -8.48 50.02
CA SER A 18 15.51 -8.65 48.75
C SER A 18 16.08 -7.32 48.23
N PRO A 19 17.37 -7.23 47.85
CA PRO A 19 18.05 -5.99 47.50
C PRO A 19 17.78 -5.55 46.05
N HIS A 20 16.53 -5.26 45.70
CA HIS A 20 16.13 -4.79 44.36
C HIS A 20 15.54 -3.37 44.32
N ALA A 21 15.42 -2.68 45.45
CA ALA A 21 14.87 -1.31 45.51
C ALA A 21 15.84 -0.22 45.01
N ALA A 22 17.16 -0.47 44.99
CA ALA A 22 18.16 0.58 44.75
C ALA A 22 18.45 0.85 43.25
N SER A 23 18.52 -0.19 42.42
CA SER A 23 18.88 -0.07 40.99
C SER A 23 17.77 0.50 40.11
N ALA A 24 16.50 0.38 40.52
CA ALA A 24 15.34 0.88 39.78
C ALA A 24 15.28 2.43 39.64
N ARG A 25 16.12 3.17 40.38
CA ARG A 25 16.06 4.64 40.47
C ARG A 25 16.83 5.38 39.36
N TRP A 26 17.67 4.69 38.58
CA TRP A 26 18.64 5.32 37.65
C TRP A 26 18.59 4.81 36.19
N MET A 27 17.40 4.51 35.63
CA MET A 27 17.29 4.42 34.16
C MET A 27 15.92 4.75 33.56
N ARG A 28 15.06 5.48 34.29
CA ARG A 28 13.75 5.91 33.78
C ARG A 28 13.88 7.18 32.92
N ARG A 29 14.50 7.06 31.73
CA ARG A 29 14.42 8.09 30.68
C ARG A 29 12.93 8.37 30.45
N ARG A 30 12.49 9.61 30.67
CA ARG A 30 11.08 9.99 30.53
C ARG A 30 10.63 9.65 29.11
N ARG A 31 9.54 8.88 28.97
CA ARG A 31 8.71 9.03 27.76
C ARG A 31 8.18 10.46 27.75
N SER A 32 8.07 11.04 26.56
CA SER A 32 7.35 12.30 26.38
C SER A 32 5.96 12.21 27.04
N PRO A 33 5.48 13.25 27.73
CA PRO A 33 4.07 13.33 28.15
C PRO A 33 3.14 13.53 26.94
N TYR A 34 3.68 13.93 25.79
CA TYR A 34 2.92 14.24 24.59
C TYR A 34 2.64 12.99 23.75
N ARG A 35 1.37 12.82 23.36
CA ARG A 35 0.84 11.78 22.47
C ARG A 35 0.53 12.30 21.07
N ALA A 36 0.38 13.62 20.91
CA ALA A 36 0.10 14.24 19.62
C ALA A 36 0.86 15.55 19.39
N VAL A 37 1.08 15.89 18.12
CA VAL A 37 1.51 17.21 17.67
C VAL A 37 0.52 17.74 16.64
N VAL A 38 0.00 18.95 16.90
CA VAL A 38 -0.90 19.71 16.03
C VAL A 38 -0.07 20.81 15.36
N LEU A 39 -0.23 20.98 14.05
CA LEU A 39 0.52 21.98 13.27
C LEU A 39 -0.45 22.88 12.50
N ASP A 40 -0.11 24.16 12.39
CA ASP A 40 -0.68 25.04 11.36
C ASP A 40 -0.13 24.72 9.96
N ALA A 41 -0.84 25.17 8.93
CA ALA A 41 -0.29 25.25 7.58
C ALA A 41 0.65 26.45 7.39
N SER A 42 0.24 27.66 7.76
CA SER A 42 0.81 28.93 7.28
C SER A 42 2.01 29.42 8.10
N GLY A 43 3.20 29.41 7.48
CA GLY A 43 4.46 29.72 8.16
C GLY A 43 4.98 28.58 9.04
N VAL A 44 4.37 27.39 8.97
CA VAL A 44 4.80 26.18 9.69
C VAL A 44 5.06 25.05 8.71
N LEU A 45 4.06 24.64 7.91
CA LEU A 45 4.23 23.61 6.87
C LEU A 45 4.41 24.21 5.47
N LEU A 46 3.88 25.41 5.25
CA LEU A 46 4.01 26.24 4.04
C LEU A 46 4.75 27.53 4.39
N PRO A 47 5.31 28.25 3.39
CA PRO A 47 5.85 29.61 3.59
C PRO A 47 4.85 30.56 4.27
N ALA A 48 5.36 31.52 5.03
CA ALA A 48 4.53 32.50 5.74
C ALA A 48 4.09 33.63 4.79
N PRO A 49 2.77 33.85 4.53
CA PRO A 49 2.31 34.77 3.48
C PRO A 49 2.77 36.23 3.63
N HIS A 50 3.15 36.67 4.83
CA HIS A 50 3.66 38.02 5.06
C HIS A 50 5.04 38.26 4.40
N ARG A 51 5.87 37.23 4.22
CA ARG A 51 7.16 37.37 3.52
C ARG A 51 6.92 37.54 2.01
N THR A 52 6.07 36.69 1.44
CA THR A 52 5.58 36.80 0.05
C THR A 52 4.93 38.17 -0.22
N ALA A 53 4.18 38.70 0.74
CA ALA A 53 3.57 40.03 0.65
C ALA A 53 4.64 41.13 0.55
N ALA A 54 5.63 41.17 1.45
CA ALA A 54 6.68 42.18 1.42
C ALA A 54 7.51 42.16 0.11
N ASP A 55 7.90 40.96 -0.37
CA ASP A 55 8.63 40.82 -1.63
C ASP A 55 7.76 41.24 -2.84
N TRP A 56 6.46 40.99 -2.80
CA TRP A 56 5.53 41.39 -3.86
C TRP A 56 5.21 42.89 -3.82
N GLU A 57 5.04 43.49 -2.64
CA GLU A 57 4.86 44.94 -2.46
C GLU A 57 6.04 45.70 -3.05
N ALA A 58 7.27 45.27 -2.74
CA ALA A 58 8.49 45.84 -3.31
C ALA A 58 8.56 45.70 -4.84
N GLN A 59 8.12 44.57 -5.40
CA GLN A 59 8.06 44.35 -6.86
C GLN A 59 6.99 45.20 -7.57
N ASN A 60 5.95 45.66 -6.86
CA ASN A 60 4.82 46.41 -7.42
C ASN A 60 4.77 47.88 -6.96
N CYS A 61 5.85 48.38 -6.33
CA CYS A 61 5.97 49.75 -5.81
C CYS A 61 4.88 50.14 -4.78
N ILE A 62 4.42 49.18 -3.98
CA ILE A 62 3.43 49.38 -2.91
C ILE A 62 4.16 49.65 -1.59
N PRO A 63 3.65 50.53 -0.69
CA PRO A 63 4.25 50.74 0.63
C PRO A 63 4.34 49.44 1.44
N ALA A 64 5.52 49.16 2.00
CA ALA A 64 5.77 47.90 2.71
C ALA A 64 4.85 47.72 3.93
N GLY A 65 4.26 46.53 4.05
CA GLY A 65 3.31 46.16 5.09
C GLY A 65 1.83 46.44 4.78
N THR A 66 1.50 47.10 3.66
CA THR A 66 0.12 47.44 3.26
C THR A 66 -0.80 46.22 3.26
N VAL A 67 -0.40 45.14 2.59
CA VAL A 67 -1.18 43.91 2.44
C VAL A 67 -1.28 43.18 3.79
N GLN A 68 -0.19 43.14 4.57
CA GLN A 68 -0.22 42.53 5.91
C GLN A 68 -1.17 43.29 6.86
N GLN A 69 -1.19 44.62 6.79
CA GLN A 69 -2.10 45.46 7.56
C GLN A 69 -3.55 45.29 7.08
N ALA A 70 -3.82 45.30 5.77
CA ALA A 70 -5.16 45.07 5.21
C ALA A 70 -5.71 43.66 5.54
N VAL A 71 -4.85 42.65 5.60
CA VAL A 71 -5.21 41.28 6.01
C VAL A 71 -5.57 41.20 7.50
N THR A 72 -4.96 42.02 8.37
CA THR A 72 -5.15 41.93 9.84
C THR A 72 -6.10 42.97 10.42
N SER A 73 -6.37 44.06 9.70
CA SER A 73 -7.36 45.08 10.04
C SER A 73 -8.76 44.48 10.23
N GLY A 74 -9.44 44.90 11.31
CA GLY A 74 -10.76 44.37 11.70
C GLY A 74 -10.72 43.17 12.67
N GLY A 75 -9.54 42.61 13.00
CA GLY A 75 -9.42 41.57 14.02
C GLY A 75 -10.20 40.29 13.66
N GLU A 76 -11.13 39.86 14.52
CA GLU A 76 -11.99 38.68 14.26
C GLU A 76 -12.90 38.85 13.02
N ASN A 77 -13.17 40.10 12.62
CA ASN A 77 -13.94 40.47 11.43
C ASN A 77 -13.05 40.91 10.25
N SER A 78 -11.75 40.62 10.29
CA SER A 78 -10.83 40.86 9.17
C SER A 78 -11.27 40.11 7.89
N PRO A 79 -11.05 40.69 6.69
CA PRO A 79 -11.48 40.06 5.42
C PRO A 79 -10.94 38.63 5.26
N SER A 80 -9.70 38.39 5.68
CA SER A 80 -9.09 37.06 5.60
C SER A 80 -9.72 36.04 6.54
N LEU A 81 -10.17 36.43 7.74
CA LEU A 81 -10.82 35.49 8.64
C LEU A 81 -12.26 35.18 8.21
N LYS A 82 -13.01 36.17 7.70
CA LYS A 82 -14.30 35.93 7.03
C LYS A 82 -14.14 34.92 5.88
N TYR A 83 -13.19 35.17 4.99
CA TYR A 83 -12.88 34.31 3.85
C TYR A 83 -12.42 32.90 4.28
N SER A 84 -11.60 32.79 5.33
CA SER A 84 -11.17 31.50 5.92
C SER A 84 -12.32 30.71 6.54
N ARG A 85 -13.35 31.38 7.08
CA ARG A 85 -14.58 30.74 7.60
C ARG A 85 -15.57 30.37 6.48
N GLY A 86 -15.38 30.88 5.27
CA GLY A 86 -16.29 30.71 4.13
C GLY A 86 -17.46 31.71 4.11
N GLU A 87 -17.32 32.84 4.81
CA GLU A 87 -18.33 33.93 4.88
C GLU A 87 -18.28 34.89 3.68
N LEU A 88 -17.19 34.87 2.92
CA LEU A 88 -17.01 35.62 1.67
C LEU A 88 -16.65 34.66 0.53
N THR A 89 -17.09 34.96 -0.68
CA THR A 89 -16.50 34.40 -1.91
C THR A 89 -15.13 35.02 -2.19
N THR A 90 -14.34 34.39 -3.06
CA THR A 90 -13.04 34.94 -3.49
C THR A 90 -13.16 36.35 -4.10
N VAL A 91 -14.26 36.65 -4.79
CA VAL A 91 -14.49 37.98 -5.40
C VAL A 91 -14.75 39.04 -4.33
N GLU A 92 -15.63 38.75 -3.36
CA GLU A 92 -15.94 39.68 -2.26
C GLU A 92 -14.73 39.88 -1.35
N PHE A 93 -13.94 38.82 -1.08
CA PHE A 93 -12.69 38.92 -0.34
C PHE A 93 -11.66 39.83 -1.04
N LEU A 94 -11.48 39.70 -2.35
CA LEU A 94 -10.58 40.56 -3.11
C LEU A 94 -11.08 42.01 -3.16
N GLN A 95 -12.40 42.24 -3.22
CA GLN A 95 -12.98 43.57 -3.12
C GLN A 95 -12.75 44.22 -1.75
N GLU A 96 -13.04 43.51 -0.63
CA GLU A 96 -12.76 44.01 0.72
C GLU A 96 -11.26 44.26 0.94
N LEU A 97 -10.39 43.35 0.49
CA LEU A 97 -8.94 43.48 0.63
C LEU A 97 -8.39 44.64 -0.20
N GLY A 98 -8.84 44.79 -1.45
CA GLY A 98 -8.43 45.87 -2.34
C GLY A 98 -8.82 47.26 -1.79
N GLN A 99 -10.03 47.37 -1.23
CA GLN A 99 -10.51 48.58 -0.57
C GLN A 99 -9.66 48.94 0.66
N GLN A 100 -9.36 47.98 1.54
CA GLN A 100 -8.51 48.26 2.71
C GLN A 100 -7.06 48.57 2.33
N CYS A 101 -6.50 47.90 1.33
CA CYS A 101 -5.18 48.25 0.78
C CYS A 101 -5.16 49.70 0.25
N PHE A 102 -6.22 50.13 -0.44
CA PHE A 102 -6.37 51.51 -0.90
C PHE A 102 -6.48 52.51 0.26
N GLU A 103 -7.24 52.21 1.30
CA GLU A 103 -7.37 53.05 2.51
C GLU A 103 -6.06 53.18 3.30
N ILE A 104 -5.21 52.15 3.28
CA ILE A 104 -3.91 52.14 3.98
C ILE A 104 -2.81 52.84 3.18
N ALA A 105 -2.71 52.57 1.88
CA ALA A 105 -1.61 53.05 1.03
C ALA A 105 -1.95 54.29 0.18
N ASN A 106 -3.23 54.64 0.04
CA ASN A 106 -3.74 55.62 -0.94
C ASN A 106 -3.34 55.29 -2.40
N VAL A 107 -3.21 53.99 -2.71
CA VAL A 107 -2.81 53.44 -4.02
C VAL A 107 -3.66 52.20 -4.32
N CYS A 108 -4.13 52.05 -5.56
CA CYS A 108 -4.86 50.84 -5.98
C CYS A 108 -3.93 49.63 -6.04
N VAL A 109 -4.13 48.65 -5.16
CA VAL A 109 -3.33 47.42 -5.11
C VAL A 109 -3.96 46.33 -5.99
N PRO A 110 -3.23 45.73 -6.95
CA PRO A 110 -3.75 44.66 -7.83
C PRO A 110 -3.80 43.31 -7.09
N VAL A 111 -4.74 43.18 -6.16
CA VAL A 111 -4.91 42.03 -5.25
C VAL A 111 -5.13 40.68 -5.94
N ASP A 112 -5.78 40.65 -7.11
CA ASP A 112 -5.92 39.43 -7.93
C ASP A 112 -4.55 38.87 -8.35
N SER A 113 -3.61 39.75 -8.68
CA SER A 113 -2.23 39.40 -9.06
C SER A 113 -1.42 38.95 -7.85
N PHE A 114 -1.64 39.55 -6.67
CA PHE A 114 -1.07 39.07 -5.42
C PHE A 114 -1.51 37.63 -5.09
N LEU A 115 -2.83 37.39 -5.02
CA LEU A 115 -3.38 36.07 -4.70
C LEU A 115 -2.95 35.01 -5.73
N SER A 116 -2.98 35.35 -7.02
CA SER A 116 -2.51 34.47 -8.10
C SER A 116 -1.03 34.11 -7.97
N ASN A 117 -0.19 35.06 -7.57
CA ASN A 117 1.26 34.85 -7.43
C ASN A 117 1.60 34.05 -6.16
N LEU A 118 0.95 34.35 -5.04
CA LEU A 118 1.04 33.64 -3.76
C LEU A 118 0.71 32.14 -3.93
N ILE A 119 -0.40 31.85 -4.62
CA ILE A 119 -0.81 30.49 -4.98
C ILE A 119 0.21 29.86 -5.93
N ARG A 120 0.57 30.54 -7.03
CA ARG A 120 1.33 29.92 -8.13
C ARG A 120 2.82 29.68 -7.85
N ARG A 121 3.47 30.48 -7.00
CA ARG A 121 4.93 30.40 -6.78
C ARG A 121 5.35 29.71 -5.49
N GLU A 122 4.69 30.01 -4.37
CA GLU A 122 5.24 29.72 -3.04
C GLU A 122 4.39 28.76 -2.22
N MET A 123 3.09 29.02 -2.06
CA MET A 123 2.26 28.21 -1.17
C MET A 123 2.02 26.77 -1.66
N ILE A 124 2.37 26.42 -2.90
CA ILE A 124 2.32 25.03 -3.41
C ILE A 124 3.42 24.14 -2.80
N LYS A 125 4.51 24.70 -2.26
CA LYS A 125 5.67 23.90 -1.79
C LYS A 125 5.71 23.77 -0.28
N GLN A 126 5.44 22.56 0.21
CA GLN A 126 5.69 22.18 1.60
C GLN A 126 7.16 22.38 1.98
N LEU A 127 7.40 22.95 3.16
CA LEU A 127 8.75 23.17 3.71
C LEU A 127 9.39 21.81 4.05
N PRO A 128 10.49 21.40 3.36
CA PRO A 128 11.00 20.03 3.47
C PRO A 128 11.38 19.62 4.90
N THR A 129 12.01 20.51 5.66
CA THR A 129 12.43 20.27 7.05
C THR A 129 11.25 19.97 7.98
N MET A 130 10.07 20.53 7.69
CA MET A 130 8.86 20.28 8.49
C MET A 130 8.07 19.07 7.98
N ALA A 131 8.14 18.75 6.69
CA ALA A 131 7.69 17.44 6.20
C ALA A 131 8.49 16.30 6.87
N GLU A 132 9.82 16.44 6.94
CA GLU A 132 10.72 15.53 7.62
C GLU A 132 10.40 15.41 9.12
N ALA A 133 10.21 16.55 9.81
CA ALA A 133 9.85 16.56 11.23
C ALA A 133 8.51 15.86 11.51
N VAL A 134 7.48 16.08 10.68
CA VAL A 134 6.20 15.36 10.78
C VAL A 134 6.40 13.85 10.58
N GLN A 135 7.22 13.43 9.60
CA GLN A 135 7.54 12.02 9.40
C GLN A 135 8.27 11.41 10.62
N CYS A 136 9.21 12.14 11.24
CA CYS A 136 9.86 11.74 12.50
C CYS A 136 8.82 11.55 13.64
N ILE A 137 7.93 12.52 13.86
CA ILE A 137 6.91 12.49 14.92
C ILE A 137 6.01 11.24 14.77
N ARG A 138 5.53 10.96 13.54
CA ARG A 138 4.71 9.77 13.25
C ARG A 138 5.48 8.47 13.48
N ALA A 139 6.76 8.42 13.10
CA ALA A 139 7.57 7.22 13.24
C ALA A 139 7.88 6.87 14.70
N GLU A 140 8.02 7.86 15.59
CA GLU A 140 8.11 7.62 17.03
C GLU A 140 6.75 7.27 17.68
N GLY A 141 5.66 7.30 16.91
CA GLY A 141 4.34 6.81 17.30
C GLY A 141 3.42 7.86 17.94
N LEU A 142 3.69 9.15 17.75
CA LEU A 142 2.77 10.22 18.11
C LEU A 142 1.75 10.45 16.98
N LYS A 143 0.52 10.80 17.35
CA LYS A 143 -0.50 11.23 16.38
C LYS A 143 -0.13 12.61 15.81
N THR A 144 -0.44 12.89 14.55
CA THR A 144 -0.21 14.21 13.93
C THR A 144 -1.51 14.79 13.38
N ALA A 145 -1.73 16.09 13.59
CA ALA A 145 -2.89 16.78 13.05
C ALA A 145 -2.52 18.10 12.36
N LEU A 146 -3.32 18.46 11.35
CA LEU A 146 -3.28 19.74 10.68
C LEU A 146 -4.49 20.58 11.09
N LEU A 147 -4.25 21.80 11.57
CA LEU A 147 -5.27 22.74 12.01
C LEU A 147 -5.14 24.05 11.24
N SER A 148 -5.75 24.11 10.05
CA SER A 148 -5.53 25.15 9.06
C SER A 148 -6.69 26.15 8.95
N ASN A 149 -6.35 27.43 8.80
CA ASN A 149 -7.25 28.48 8.32
C ASN A 149 -7.27 28.56 6.77
N SER A 150 -7.04 27.45 6.05
CA SER A 150 -7.06 27.41 4.57
C SER A 150 -8.40 27.86 3.97
N PHE A 151 -8.30 28.75 2.98
CA PHE A 151 -9.40 29.23 2.14
C PHE A 151 -9.70 28.27 0.97
N ARG A 152 -10.82 28.51 0.27
CA ARG A 152 -11.18 27.78 -0.95
C ARG A 152 -10.72 28.50 -2.21
N LEU A 153 -10.28 27.74 -3.20
CA LEU A 153 -10.04 28.23 -4.55
C LEU A 153 -11.35 28.62 -5.25
N SER A 154 -11.27 29.41 -6.32
CA SER A 154 -12.43 29.88 -7.09
C SER A 154 -13.21 28.78 -7.81
N ASN A 155 -12.64 27.58 -7.94
CA ASN A 155 -13.33 26.37 -8.42
C ASN A 155 -14.10 25.60 -7.31
N GLY A 156 -14.00 26.04 -6.06
CA GLY A 156 -14.65 25.43 -4.89
C GLY A 156 -13.80 24.41 -4.13
N GLU A 157 -12.62 24.03 -4.63
CA GLU A 157 -11.70 23.10 -3.96
C GLU A 157 -10.96 23.78 -2.78
N SER A 158 -10.47 22.99 -1.81
CA SER A 158 -9.63 23.53 -0.73
C SER A 158 -8.23 23.86 -1.22
N PHE A 159 -7.69 25.01 -0.80
CA PHE A 159 -6.27 25.31 -0.98
C PHE A 159 -5.43 24.69 0.13
N LEU A 160 -5.07 23.42 -0.04
CA LEU A 160 -4.25 22.65 0.90
C LEU A 160 -3.25 21.72 0.16
N PRO A 161 -2.14 22.27 -0.38
CA PRO A 161 -1.13 21.52 -1.14
C PRO A 161 -0.13 20.80 -0.21
N LEU A 162 -0.63 19.88 0.61
CA LEU A 162 0.14 19.05 1.55
C LEU A 162 -0.28 17.58 1.41
N ASP A 163 0.65 16.63 1.59
CA ASP A 163 0.27 15.21 1.64
C ASP A 163 -0.51 14.91 2.93
N GLN A 164 -1.82 14.76 2.80
CA GLN A 164 -2.72 14.50 3.92
C GLN A 164 -2.46 13.13 4.58
N GLN A 165 -1.75 12.20 3.92
CA GLN A 165 -1.37 10.90 4.53
C GLN A 165 -0.41 11.06 5.73
N HIS A 166 0.16 12.26 5.91
CA HIS A 166 1.03 12.60 7.04
C HIS A 166 0.26 13.17 8.25
N PHE A 167 -1.07 13.10 8.25
CA PHE A 167 -1.92 13.54 9.37
C PHE A 167 -3.01 12.50 9.65
N ASP A 168 -3.24 12.20 10.92
CA ASP A 168 -4.35 11.34 11.36
C ASP A 168 -5.68 12.11 11.41
N VAL A 169 -5.59 13.44 11.54
CA VAL A 169 -6.70 14.38 11.59
C VAL A 169 -6.34 15.63 10.80
N VAL A 170 -7.22 16.05 9.90
CA VAL A 170 -7.18 17.38 9.27
C VAL A 170 -8.42 18.15 9.72
N VAL A 171 -8.24 19.42 10.06
CA VAL A 171 -9.32 20.36 10.42
C VAL A 171 -9.12 21.64 9.62
N GLU A 172 -10.09 21.95 8.76
CA GLU A 172 -10.05 23.10 7.86
C GLU A 172 -11.19 24.07 8.19
N ALA A 173 -10.84 25.35 8.41
CA ALA A 173 -11.78 26.35 8.92
C ALA A 173 -13.08 26.48 8.11
N HIS A 174 -12.99 26.36 6.77
CA HIS A 174 -14.12 26.48 5.83
C HIS A 174 -15.06 25.25 5.80
N GLN A 175 -14.69 24.15 6.46
CA GLN A 175 -15.55 22.95 6.61
C GLN A 175 -16.31 23.00 7.93
N GLU A 176 -15.65 23.48 8.99
CA GLU A 176 -16.20 23.49 10.36
C GLU A 176 -16.97 24.77 10.73
N GLY A 177 -16.92 25.79 9.87
CA GLY A 177 -17.43 27.14 10.11
C GLY A 177 -16.72 27.88 11.24
N LYS A 178 -15.47 27.49 11.55
CA LYS A 178 -14.71 27.93 12.74
C LYS A 178 -13.23 28.03 12.40
N CYS A 179 -12.66 29.22 12.52
CA CYS A 179 -11.23 29.44 12.32
C CYS A 179 -10.50 29.58 13.67
N LYS A 180 -9.19 29.38 13.68
CA LYS A 180 -8.36 29.92 14.77
C LYS A 180 -8.50 31.45 14.77
N PRO A 181 -8.56 32.11 15.95
CA PRO A 181 -8.19 31.61 17.27
C PRO A 181 -9.35 31.06 18.14
N ASP A 182 -10.50 30.66 17.57
CA ASP A 182 -11.67 30.16 18.33
C ASP A 182 -11.33 28.92 19.20
N PRO A 183 -11.56 28.94 20.54
CA PRO A 183 -11.34 27.79 21.43
C PRO A 183 -12.01 26.48 20.97
N ARG A 184 -13.12 26.56 20.22
CA ARG A 184 -13.90 25.41 19.75
C ARG A 184 -13.18 24.61 18.66
N VAL A 185 -12.33 25.25 17.83
CA VAL A 185 -11.64 24.56 16.74
C VAL A 185 -10.51 23.66 17.26
N TYR A 186 -9.82 24.08 18.33
CA TYR A 186 -8.83 23.28 19.03
C TYR A 186 -9.46 22.07 19.72
N LYS A 187 -10.59 22.26 20.42
CA LYS A 187 -11.33 21.16 21.07
C LYS A 187 -11.74 20.08 20.08
N LEU A 188 -12.34 20.49 18.95
CA LEU A 188 -12.70 19.58 17.86
C LEU A 188 -11.49 18.80 17.31
N CYS A 189 -10.32 19.45 17.17
CA CYS A 189 -9.10 18.79 16.73
C CYS A 189 -8.61 17.73 17.75
N LEU A 190 -8.62 18.06 19.05
CA LEU A 190 -8.23 17.14 20.13
C LEU A 190 -9.23 15.98 20.31
N GLU A 191 -10.53 16.24 20.15
CA GLU A 191 -11.61 15.26 20.16
C GLU A 191 -11.46 14.24 19.01
N ARG A 192 -11.26 14.73 17.77
CA ARG A 192 -10.93 13.88 16.61
C ARG A 192 -9.63 13.11 16.79
N LEU A 193 -8.65 13.71 17.46
CA LEU A 193 -7.36 13.09 17.75
C LEU A 193 -7.42 12.04 18.87
N ASP A 194 -8.45 11.97 19.73
CA ASP A 194 -8.43 11.14 20.96
C ASP A 194 -7.15 11.39 21.81
N VAL A 195 -6.99 12.64 22.27
CA VAL A 195 -5.94 13.07 23.22
C VAL A 195 -6.44 14.18 24.13
N GLN A 196 -5.88 14.29 25.34
CA GLN A 196 -6.14 15.44 26.22
C GLN A 196 -5.25 16.65 25.82
N PRO A 197 -5.66 17.91 26.12
CA PRO A 197 -4.86 19.10 25.78
C PRO A 197 -3.42 19.03 26.28
N GLN A 198 -3.22 18.55 27.51
CA GLN A 198 -1.91 18.44 28.16
C GLN A 198 -1.02 17.34 27.55
N GLU A 199 -1.60 16.44 26.75
CA GLU A 199 -0.90 15.42 25.97
C GLU A 199 -0.56 15.91 24.55
N SER A 200 -0.79 17.18 24.23
CA SER A 200 -0.59 17.74 22.89
C SER A 200 0.37 18.93 22.86
N VAL A 201 1.11 19.05 21.75
CA VAL A 201 1.90 20.25 21.40
C VAL A 201 1.29 20.90 20.17
N PHE A 202 1.21 22.23 20.13
CA PHE A 202 0.70 23.01 19.00
C PHE A 202 1.75 23.98 18.45
N LEU A 203 1.96 23.95 17.13
CA LEU A 203 2.85 24.85 16.38
C LEU A 203 2.04 25.80 15.50
N ASP A 204 2.27 27.10 15.68
CA ASP A 204 1.67 28.19 14.89
C ASP A 204 2.68 29.36 14.80
N SER A 205 2.53 30.22 13.79
CA SER A 205 3.25 31.49 13.68
C SER A 205 2.50 32.64 14.39
N SER A 206 1.18 32.51 14.56
CA SER A 206 0.30 33.49 15.22
C SER A 206 0.34 33.38 16.74
N SER A 207 0.91 34.40 17.39
CA SER A 207 0.90 34.56 18.85
C SER A 207 -0.50 34.48 19.47
N GLN A 208 -1.53 34.99 18.78
CA GLN A 208 -2.92 34.97 19.26
C GLN A 208 -3.50 33.54 19.25
N SER A 209 -3.25 32.77 18.18
CA SER A 209 -3.62 31.35 18.12
C SER A 209 -2.97 30.55 19.26
N LEU A 210 -1.67 30.77 19.49
CA LEU A 210 -0.94 30.14 20.59
C LEU A 210 -1.50 30.54 21.97
N GLN A 211 -1.92 31.80 22.16
CA GLN A 211 -2.49 32.23 23.42
C GLN A 211 -3.78 31.47 23.77
N THR A 212 -4.70 31.27 22.81
CA THR A 212 -5.89 30.43 23.03
C THR A 212 -5.53 28.97 23.30
N ALA A 213 -4.59 28.40 22.54
CA ALA A 213 -4.16 27.02 22.74
C ALA A 213 -3.58 26.80 24.16
N ALA A 214 -2.75 27.73 24.64
CA ALA A 214 -2.19 27.71 25.98
C ALA A 214 -3.28 27.83 27.08
N GLN A 215 -4.32 28.65 26.88
CA GLN A 215 -5.46 28.74 27.79
C GLN A 215 -6.27 27.43 27.89
N LEU A 216 -6.26 26.60 26.84
CA LEU A 216 -6.85 25.25 26.86
C LEU A 216 -5.92 24.19 27.50
N GLY A 217 -4.70 24.54 27.90
CA GLY A 217 -3.71 23.64 28.47
C GLY A 217 -2.86 22.87 27.45
N ILE A 218 -2.86 23.30 26.18
CA ILE A 218 -1.99 22.76 25.12
C ILE A 218 -0.59 23.35 25.27
N LYS A 219 0.48 22.55 25.12
CA LYS A 219 1.84 23.11 25.06
C LYS A 219 2.04 23.80 23.71
N THR A 220 2.46 25.05 23.71
CA THR A 220 2.69 25.82 22.49
C THR A 220 4.17 25.90 22.13
N VAL A 221 4.48 25.97 20.83
CA VAL A 221 5.81 26.31 20.27
C VAL A 221 5.57 27.35 19.19
N LYS A 222 6.31 28.47 19.22
CA LYS A 222 6.12 29.57 18.25
C LYS A 222 7.12 29.46 17.10
N VAL A 223 6.62 29.54 15.87
CA VAL A 223 7.44 29.43 14.66
C VAL A 223 7.76 30.83 14.10
N ASP A 224 8.73 31.51 14.73
CA ASP A 224 9.38 32.71 14.17
C ASP A 224 10.59 32.34 13.30
N ASP A 225 11.40 31.39 13.79
CA ASP A 225 12.46 30.70 13.07
C ASP A 225 12.24 29.18 13.12
N LEU A 226 12.57 28.50 12.02
CA LEU A 226 12.28 27.09 11.83
C LEU A 226 13.26 26.18 12.58
N GLU A 227 14.53 26.55 12.66
CA GLU A 227 15.56 25.74 13.33
C GLU A 227 15.43 25.85 14.86
N ALA A 228 15.15 27.05 15.38
CA ALA A 228 14.84 27.29 16.78
C ALA A 228 13.56 26.56 17.22
N ALA A 229 12.47 26.67 16.46
CA ALA A 229 11.21 25.99 16.79
C ALA A 229 11.35 24.45 16.77
N LEU A 230 12.12 23.90 15.82
CA LEU A 230 12.44 22.48 15.80
C LEU A 230 13.25 22.05 17.02
N LYS A 231 14.27 22.80 17.44
CA LYS A 231 15.05 22.50 18.66
C LYS A 231 14.23 22.61 19.94
N GLU A 232 13.28 23.55 20.02
CA GLU A 232 12.32 23.58 21.14
C GLU A 232 11.45 22.31 21.12
N LEU A 233 10.93 21.92 19.96
CA LEU A 233 10.08 20.73 19.85
C LEU A 233 10.86 19.43 20.14
N GLU A 234 12.09 19.27 19.66
CA GLU A 234 13.00 18.17 20.02
C GLU A 234 13.21 18.08 21.54
N THR A 235 13.34 19.22 22.21
CA THR A 235 13.51 19.32 23.67
C THR A 235 12.26 18.86 24.42
N HIS A 236 11.06 19.15 23.91
CA HIS A 236 9.79 18.70 24.51
C HIS A 236 9.44 17.24 24.20
N LEU A 237 9.78 16.75 23.01
CA LEU A 237 9.49 15.38 22.58
C LEU A 237 10.55 14.36 23.02
N GLY A 238 11.79 14.80 23.25
CA GLY A 238 12.90 13.96 23.74
C GLY A 238 13.57 13.10 22.66
N PHE A 239 13.35 13.39 21.38
CA PHE A 239 13.95 12.72 20.23
C PHE A 239 14.25 13.74 19.10
N PRO A 240 15.26 13.47 18.24
CA PRO A 240 15.57 14.36 17.12
C PRO A 240 14.50 14.30 16.02
N LEU A 241 14.27 15.45 15.39
CA LEU A 241 13.32 15.63 14.29
C LEU A 241 13.99 15.71 12.91
N GLN A 242 15.30 15.91 12.89
CA GLN A 242 16.14 15.89 11.68
C GLN A 242 16.90 14.57 11.53
N GLY A 243 17.22 14.20 10.29
CA GLY A 243 17.85 12.93 9.96
C GLY A 243 16.85 11.77 9.95
N PHE A 244 15.64 12.01 9.44
CA PHE A 244 14.63 10.97 9.25
C PHE A 244 15.18 9.86 8.35
N VAL A 245 14.84 8.62 8.69
CA VAL A 245 15.11 7.46 7.85
C VAL A 245 13.79 6.72 7.68
N PRO A 246 13.23 6.66 6.46
CA PRO A 246 11.95 6.01 6.18
C PRO A 246 11.84 4.63 6.80
N TYR A 247 10.63 4.34 7.31
CA TYR A 247 10.31 3.07 7.97
C TYR A 247 11.08 2.78 9.28
N THR A 248 11.74 3.76 9.93
CA THR A 248 12.47 3.56 11.19
C THR A 248 12.00 4.43 12.35
N CYS A 249 12.07 3.90 13.58
CA CYS A 249 11.76 4.56 14.85
C CYS A 249 12.92 4.42 15.86
N SER A 250 12.81 5.02 17.05
CA SER A 250 13.76 4.79 18.15
C SER A 250 13.84 3.31 18.54
N VAL A 251 15.06 2.87 18.87
CA VAL A 251 15.30 1.51 19.35
C VAL A 251 14.53 1.26 20.64
N ARG A 252 13.69 0.21 20.65
CA ARG A 252 12.87 -0.14 21.80
C ARG A 252 13.74 -0.48 23.02
N PRO A 253 13.33 -0.14 24.26
CA PRO A 253 14.12 -0.39 25.46
C PRO A 253 14.57 -1.85 25.67
N SER A 254 13.75 -2.82 25.24
CA SER A 254 14.04 -4.27 25.29
C SER A 254 14.95 -4.78 24.16
N MET A 255 15.29 -3.93 23.19
CA MET A 255 16.09 -4.24 22.00
C MET A 255 17.32 -3.33 21.87
N GLN A 256 17.74 -2.69 22.96
CA GLN A 256 18.90 -1.80 22.98
C GLN A 256 20.18 -2.55 22.59
N ILE A 257 20.97 -1.93 21.71
CA ILE A 257 22.28 -2.41 21.30
C ILE A 257 23.35 -1.55 22.00
N PRO A 258 24.36 -2.14 22.66
CA PRO A 258 25.45 -1.38 23.26
C PRO A 258 26.23 -0.61 22.17
N LYS A 259 26.03 0.72 22.12
CA LYS A 259 26.58 1.57 21.05
C LYS A 259 28.10 1.48 20.95
N ASP A 260 28.79 1.49 22.09
CA ASP A 260 30.26 1.52 22.13
C ASP A 260 30.88 0.21 21.61
N ARG A 261 30.22 -0.93 21.88
CA ARG A 261 30.62 -2.23 21.32
C ARG A 261 30.33 -2.32 19.81
N LEU A 262 29.18 -1.82 19.38
CA LEU A 262 28.84 -1.74 17.96
C LEU A 262 29.81 -0.82 17.21
N GLN A 263 30.13 0.35 17.76
CA GLN A 263 31.12 1.27 17.19
C GLN A 263 32.49 0.61 17.05
N LYS A 264 33.04 0.02 18.12
CA LYS A 264 34.33 -0.67 18.06
C LYS A 264 34.34 -1.84 17.05
N TYR A 265 33.22 -2.56 16.90
CA TYR A 265 33.08 -3.58 15.88
C TYR A 265 33.08 -3.00 14.45
N LEU A 266 32.39 -1.88 14.22
CA LEU A 266 32.34 -1.19 12.93
C LEU A 266 33.71 -0.59 12.54
N GLU A 267 34.42 0.01 13.49
CA GLU A 267 35.79 0.51 13.32
C GLU A 267 36.74 -0.63 12.90
N ASN A 268 36.68 -1.78 13.57
CA ASN A 268 37.45 -2.97 13.20
C ASN A 268 37.08 -3.52 11.81
N VAL A 269 35.78 -3.58 11.47
CA VAL A 269 35.29 -4.16 10.20
C VAL A 269 35.64 -3.30 8.99
N PHE A 270 35.55 -1.98 9.11
CA PHE A 270 35.80 -1.06 8.00
C PHE A 270 37.23 -0.50 7.96
N SER A 271 38.02 -0.70 9.04
CA SER A 271 39.36 -0.10 9.22
C SER A 271 39.40 1.44 9.16
N ASP A 272 38.23 2.08 9.26
CA ASP A 272 38.01 3.52 9.27
C ASP A 272 37.64 4.00 10.68
N GLN A 273 38.23 5.11 11.14
CA GLN A 273 37.67 5.87 12.26
C GLN A 273 36.56 6.79 11.76
N ALA A 274 35.33 6.60 12.25
CA ALA A 274 34.18 7.39 11.81
C ALA A 274 34.25 8.84 12.33
N THR A 275 34.29 9.80 11.40
CA THR A 275 34.30 11.25 11.66
C THR A 275 32.95 11.83 12.11
N GLY A 276 32.05 11.02 12.67
CA GLY A 276 30.72 11.47 13.08
C GLY A 276 29.93 10.44 13.91
N PRO A 277 28.87 10.88 14.62
CA PRO A 277 28.19 10.10 15.64
C PRO A 277 27.41 8.91 15.09
N LEU A 278 27.50 7.76 15.79
CA LEU A 278 26.75 6.54 15.49
C LEU A 278 25.23 6.74 15.67
N VAL A 279 24.51 6.91 14.56
CA VAL A 279 23.04 6.88 14.54
C VAL A 279 22.58 5.42 14.49
N LEU A 280 21.66 5.08 15.38
CA LEU A 280 21.04 3.75 15.46
C LEU A 280 19.52 3.93 15.60
N ARG A 281 18.75 3.40 14.65
CA ARG A 281 17.28 3.38 14.64
C ARG A 281 16.78 1.94 14.39
N GLN A 282 15.54 1.62 14.72
CA GLN A 282 14.94 0.28 14.53
C GLN A 282 13.89 0.33 13.42
N PHE A 283 13.88 -0.66 12.52
CA PHE A 283 12.85 -0.71 11.47
C PHE A 283 11.47 -1.09 12.04
N GLY A 284 10.45 -0.33 11.67
CA GLY A 284 9.18 -0.25 12.38
C GLY A 284 8.03 -1.01 11.72
N ARG A 285 7.99 -2.35 11.83
CA ARG A 285 6.73 -3.15 11.73
C ARG A 285 6.80 -4.38 12.66
N GLY A 286 5.74 -4.59 13.45
CA GLY A 286 5.58 -5.74 14.37
C GLY A 286 6.33 -5.65 15.70
N ARG A 287 5.98 -6.53 16.67
CA ARG A 287 6.59 -6.58 18.02
C ARG A 287 8.03 -7.13 18.04
N ALA A 288 8.43 -7.93 17.05
CA ALA A 288 9.71 -8.66 17.01
C ALA A 288 10.67 -8.20 15.88
N ALA A 289 10.75 -6.91 15.59
CA ALA A 289 11.61 -6.37 14.53
C ALA A 289 13.10 -6.53 14.86
N ARG A 290 13.77 -7.46 14.17
CA ARG A 290 15.19 -7.85 14.37
C ARG A 290 16.21 -6.98 13.63
N THR A 291 15.73 -5.92 12.99
CA THR A 291 16.43 -5.17 11.94
C THR A 291 16.59 -3.71 12.36
N PHE A 292 17.82 -3.20 12.28
CA PHE A 292 18.20 -1.88 12.76
C PHE A 292 18.92 -1.11 11.65
N TYR A 293 18.62 0.18 11.51
CA TYR A 293 19.38 1.09 10.68
C TYR A 293 20.58 1.63 11.46
N VAL A 294 21.75 1.65 10.82
CA VAL A 294 23.01 2.13 11.38
C VAL A 294 23.64 3.14 10.41
N ARG A 295 23.99 4.34 10.88
CA ARG A 295 24.83 5.29 10.13
C ARG A 295 26.18 5.41 10.81
N PHE A 296 27.26 5.12 10.09
CA PHE A 296 28.63 5.08 10.59
C PHE A 296 29.61 5.45 9.47
N GLY A 297 30.55 6.38 9.71
CA GLY A 297 31.58 6.75 8.73
C GLY A 297 31.02 7.21 7.37
N GLY A 298 29.90 7.94 7.37
CA GLY A 298 29.16 8.31 6.14
C GLY A 298 28.35 7.17 5.48
N ARG A 299 28.62 5.90 5.83
CA ARG A 299 27.93 4.72 5.31
C ARG A 299 26.56 4.55 5.96
N SER A 300 25.57 4.17 5.16
CA SER A 300 24.22 3.79 5.62
C SER A 300 24.06 2.27 5.53
N LEU A 301 23.83 1.64 6.68
CA LEU A 301 23.90 0.19 6.88
C LEU A 301 22.63 -0.33 7.52
N VAL A 302 22.37 -1.62 7.34
CA VAL A 302 21.35 -2.37 8.06
C VAL A 302 22.00 -3.50 8.85
N LEU A 303 21.76 -3.51 10.16
CA LEU A 303 22.16 -4.56 11.08
C LEU A 303 20.98 -5.49 11.32
N LYS A 304 21.16 -6.80 11.15
CA LYS A 304 20.15 -7.81 11.48
C LYS A 304 20.69 -8.77 12.54
N LYS A 305 20.01 -8.83 13.70
CA LYS A 305 20.45 -9.57 14.89
C LYS A 305 19.56 -10.80 15.14
N GLU A 306 20.13 -11.90 15.60
CA GLU A 306 19.37 -13.05 16.08
C GLU A 306 18.66 -12.74 17.43
N LEU A 307 17.53 -13.41 17.71
CA LEU A 307 16.85 -13.28 19.01
C LEU A 307 17.18 -14.48 19.90
N PRO A 308 17.46 -14.29 21.20
CA PRO A 308 17.76 -15.40 22.12
C PRO A 308 16.64 -16.43 22.27
N ASP A 309 15.38 -16.02 22.09
CA ASP A 309 14.18 -16.75 22.56
C ASP A 309 13.77 -17.96 21.69
N GLY A 310 14.72 -18.66 21.04
CA GLY A 310 14.51 -19.97 20.38
C GLY A 310 13.52 -20.02 19.20
N GLN A 311 12.97 -18.88 18.76
CA GLN A 311 11.93 -18.81 17.71
C GLN A 311 12.41 -19.17 16.29
N LEU A 312 13.69 -19.48 16.10
CA LEU A 312 14.27 -20.03 14.87
C LEU A 312 15.34 -21.07 15.27
N PRO A 313 15.66 -22.04 14.39
CA PRO A 313 16.82 -22.90 14.60
C PRO A 313 18.12 -22.07 14.68
N PRO A 314 19.13 -22.51 15.46
CA PRO A 314 20.42 -21.81 15.56
C PRO A 314 21.10 -21.61 14.21
N GLY A 315 21.79 -20.48 14.03
CA GLY A 315 22.52 -20.16 12.79
C GLY A 315 21.63 -19.67 11.65
N ALA A 316 20.37 -19.31 11.91
CA ALA A 316 19.48 -18.74 10.89
C ALA A 316 20.06 -17.42 10.33
N VAL A 317 20.74 -16.62 11.15
CA VAL A 317 21.50 -15.44 10.71
C VAL A 317 22.62 -15.78 9.73
N SER A 318 23.46 -16.78 10.02
CA SER A 318 24.58 -17.18 9.15
C SER A 318 24.08 -17.81 7.84
N ARG A 319 22.96 -18.56 7.91
CA ARG A 319 22.29 -19.13 6.73
C ARG A 319 21.67 -18.06 5.83
N GLU A 320 21.11 -16.99 6.40
CA GLU A 320 20.60 -15.84 5.63
C GLU A 320 21.74 -15.03 5.00
N TYR A 321 22.83 -14.78 5.74
CA TYR A 321 24.03 -14.13 5.21
C TYR A 321 24.62 -14.91 4.02
N ARG A 322 24.70 -16.25 4.10
CA ARG A 322 25.22 -17.10 3.03
C ARG A 322 24.44 -16.97 1.72
N VAL A 323 23.10 -17.02 1.76
CA VAL A 323 22.28 -16.91 0.54
C VAL A 323 22.30 -15.49 -0.02
N LEU A 324 22.25 -14.46 0.84
CA LEU A 324 22.36 -13.07 0.41
C LEU A 324 23.69 -12.78 -0.31
N LYS A 325 24.80 -13.27 0.23
CA LYS A 325 26.11 -13.14 -0.41
C LYS A 325 26.13 -13.80 -1.79
N ALA A 326 25.77 -15.08 -1.84
CA ALA A 326 25.80 -15.89 -3.06
C ALA A 326 24.88 -15.33 -4.17
N LEU A 327 23.70 -14.81 -3.81
CA LEU A 327 22.78 -14.18 -4.77
C LEU A 327 23.24 -12.79 -5.20
N SER A 328 23.89 -12.01 -4.32
CA SER A 328 24.53 -10.74 -4.71
C SER A 328 25.68 -10.97 -5.69
N GLU A 329 26.46 -12.04 -5.50
CA GLU A 329 27.54 -12.45 -6.41
C GLU A 329 26.98 -12.98 -7.75
N ALA A 330 25.82 -13.64 -7.75
CA ALA A 330 25.05 -13.96 -8.95
C ALA A 330 24.29 -12.76 -9.57
N GLY A 331 24.49 -11.54 -9.04
CA GLY A 331 23.90 -10.30 -9.55
C GLY A 331 22.38 -10.19 -9.38
N VAL A 332 21.76 -11.00 -8.53
CA VAL A 332 20.36 -10.81 -8.12
C VAL A 332 20.27 -9.52 -7.28
N PRO A 333 19.25 -8.66 -7.46
CA PRO A 333 19.09 -7.46 -6.64
C PRO A 333 18.69 -7.85 -5.20
N VAL A 334 19.70 -7.98 -4.35
CA VAL A 334 19.58 -8.17 -2.90
C VAL A 334 20.48 -7.13 -2.19
N PRO A 335 20.29 -6.86 -0.88
CA PRO A 335 21.22 -6.02 -0.14
C PRO A 335 22.59 -6.71 -0.07
N THR A 336 23.64 -6.01 -0.48
CA THR A 336 25.00 -6.54 -0.41
C THR A 336 25.42 -6.68 1.06
N VAL A 337 25.70 -7.91 1.48
CA VAL A 337 26.16 -8.21 2.84
C VAL A 337 27.66 -7.93 2.99
N LEU A 338 28.03 -7.31 4.10
CA LEU A 338 29.36 -6.74 4.32
C LEU A 338 30.17 -7.52 5.37
N ALA A 339 29.54 -7.90 6.47
CA ALA A 339 30.19 -8.63 7.56
C ALA A 339 29.19 -9.50 8.33
N LEU A 340 29.66 -10.64 8.84
CA LEU A 340 28.94 -11.55 9.74
C LEU A 340 29.71 -11.62 11.06
N CYS A 341 29.01 -11.56 12.18
CA CYS A 341 29.55 -11.76 13.52
C CYS A 341 28.78 -12.89 14.21
N GLU A 342 29.44 -14.03 14.37
CA GLU A 342 28.90 -15.18 15.10
C GLU A 342 29.23 -15.12 16.60
N ASP A 343 30.20 -14.27 16.99
CA ASP A 343 30.51 -14.00 18.39
C ASP A 343 29.34 -13.27 19.09
N SER A 344 28.68 -14.00 19.98
CA SER A 344 27.63 -13.45 20.83
C SER A 344 28.15 -12.53 21.94
N SER A 345 29.45 -12.52 22.26
CA SER A 345 30.01 -11.61 23.27
C SER A 345 29.89 -10.15 22.85
N THR A 346 29.97 -9.86 21.55
CA THR A 346 29.95 -8.50 21.00
C THR A 346 28.60 -7.81 21.26
N LEU A 347 27.47 -8.33 20.73
CA LEU A 347 26.13 -7.71 20.86
C LEU A 347 25.09 -8.57 21.61
N GLY A 348 25.47 -9.69 22.21
CA GLY A 348 24.58 -10.58 22.97
C GLY A 348 23.80 -11.61 22.14
N ALA A 349 24.04 -11.68 20.82
CA ALA A 349 23.62 -12.74 19.89
C ALA A 349 24.35 -12.54 18.55
N PRO A 350 24.37 -13.54 17.64
CA PRO A 350 24.91 -13.37 16.29
C PRO A 350 24.18 -12.27 15.51
N PHE A 351 24.89 -11.62 14.59
CA PHE A 351 24.32 -10.60 13.70
C PHE A 351 25.12 -10.46 12.40
N TYR A 352 24.50 -9.86 11.38
CA TYR A 352 25.21 -9.44 10.17
C TYR A 352 24.89 -7.99 9.79
N LEU A 353 25.79 -7.41 8.97
CA LEU A 353 25.68 -6.08 8.38
C LEU A 353 25.48 -6.21 6.87
N MET A 354 24.61 -5.36 6.31
CA MET A 354 24.39 -5.20 4.87
C MET A 354 24.18 -3.73 4.50
N GLU A 355 24.31 -3.40 3.21
CA GLU A 355 24.05 -2.05 2.71
C GLU A 355 22.58 -1.64 2.88
N HIS A 356 22.34 -0.37 3.20
CA HIS A 356 21.00 0.20 3.17
C HIS A 356 20.59 0.60 1.75
N ARG A 357 19.72 -0.20 1.14
CA ARG A 357 19.08 0.12 -0.15
C ARG A 357 17.88 1.04 0.11
N ALA A 358 18.05 2.34 -0.15
CA ALA A 358 16.97 3.33 -0.06
C ALA A 358 16.00 3.18 -1.22
N GLY A 359 14.69 3.20 -0.93
CA GLY A 359 13.63 3.00 -1.92
C GLY A 359 12.26 2.80 -1.25
N HIS A 360 11.23 2.49 -2.03
CA HIS A 360 9.86 2.27 -1.53
C HIS A 360 9.56 0.80 -1.29
N ILE A 361 8.84 0.51 -0.22
CA ILE A 361 8.25 -0.81 0.06
C ILE A 361 6.72 -0.65 0.03
N TYR A 362 6.05 -1.30 -0.92
CA TYR A 362 4.59 -1.28 -1.02
C TYR A 362 3.99 -2.44 -0.24
N SER A 363 3.12 -2.16 0.73
CA SER A 363 2.44 -3.21 1.51
C SER A 363 1.04 -3.57 0.99
N ASP A 364 0.74 -3.24 -0.26
CA ASP A 364 -0.56 -3.48 -0.90
C ASP A 364 -0.34 -3.85 -2.37
N ALA A 365 -0.95 -4.94 -2.82
CA ALA A 365 -0.86 -5.44 -4.19
C ALA A 365 -1.57 -4.52 -5.21
N SER A 366 -2.47 -3.63 -4.78
CA SER A 366 -3.05 -2.60 -5.66
C SER A 366 -2.03 -1.57 -6.16
N LEU A 367 -0.84 -1.50 -5.52
CA LEU A 367 0.15 -0.45 -5.77
C LEU A 367 -0.51 0.95 -5.84
N PRO A 368 -1.28 1.36 -4.81
CA PRO A 368 -2.20 2.49 -4.91
C PRO A 368 -1.46 3.83 -5.02
N ALA A 369 -0.21 3.89 -4.54
CA ALA A 369 0.70 5.02 -4.67
C ALA A 369 1.32 5.17 -6.08
N LEU A 370 1.04 4.24 -7.01
CA LEU A 370 1.41 4.35 -8.42
C LEU A 370 0.18 4.66 -9.28
N LEU A 371 0.38 5.40 -10.37
CA LEU A 371 -0.63 5.58 -11.42
C LEU A 371 -0.92 4.23 -12.11
N PRO A 372 -2.15 3.97 -12.59
CA PRO A 372 -2.49 2.70 -13.28
C PRO A 372 -1.50 2.30 -14.38
N SER A 373 -1.05 3.26 -15.20
CA SER A 373 -0.07 3.05 -16.27
C SER A 373 1.32 2.60 -15.81
N GLN A 374 1.68 2.81 -14.53
CA GLN A 374 2.98 2.43 -13.96
C GLN A 374 2.96 1.02 -13.35
N ARG A 375 1.79 0.50 -12.96
CA ARG A 375 1.66 -0.72 -12.14
C ARG A 375 2.07 -1.97 -12.90
N GLY A 376 1.68 -2.11 -14.18
CA GLY A 376 2.14 -3.19 -15.04
C GLY A 376 3.67 -3.28 -15.14
N ALA A 377 4.37 -2.14 -15.21
CA ALA A 377 5.83 -2.09 -15.24
C ALA A 377 6.47 -2.50 -13.90
N ALA A 378 5.86 -2.14 -12.76
CA ALA A 378 6.30 -2.59 -11.44
C ALA A 378 6.10 -4.11 -11.25
N TYR A 379 4.99 -4.67 -11.76
CA TYR A 379 4.76 -6.12 -11.78
C TYR A 379 5.74 -6.85 -12.70
N ALA A 380 6.05 -6.32 -13.88
CA ALA A 380 7.09 -6.87 -14.77
C ALA A 380 8.50 -6.79 -14.14
N ALA A 381 8.78 -5.77 -13.32
CA ALA A 381 10.01 -5.72 -12.53
C ALA A 381 10.05 -6.82 -11.46
N MET A 382 8.92 -7.07 -10.77
CA MET A 382 8.79 -8.13 -9.76
C MET A 382 8.97 -9.54 -10.35
N SER A 383 8.30 -9.86 -11.47
CA SER A 383 8.44 -11.18 -12.13
C SER A 383 9.85 -11.40 -12.68
N ARG A 384 10.48 -10.37 -13.27
CA ARG A 384 11.88 -10.40 -13.73
C ARG A 384 12.86 -10.73 -12.60
N VAL A 385 12.63 -10.20 -11.40
CA VAL A 385 13.48 -10.48 -10.23
C VAL A 385 13.25 -11.89 -9.70
N LEU A 386 12.01 -12.37 -9.64
CA LEU A 386 11.69 -13.75 -9.26
C LEU A 386 12.35 -14.76 -10.23
N ALA A 387 12.23 -14.50 -11.53
CA ALA A 387 12.89 -15.30 -12.57
C ALA A 387 14.43 -15.29 -12.41
N LYS A 388 15.03 -14.15 -12.04
CA LYS A 388 16.48 -14.05 -11.81
C LYS A 388 16.95 -14.80 -10.56
N ILE A 389 16.15 -14.86 -9.50
CA ILE A 389 16.44 -15.71 -8.32
C ILE A 389 16.46 -17.18 -8.75
N HIS A 390 15.40 -17.63 -9.43
CA HIS A 390 15.23 -19.03 -9.80
C HIS A 390 16.24 -19.49 -10.88
N SER A 391 16.81 -18.55 -11.66
CA SER A 391 17.84 -18.84 -12.67
C SER A 391 19.29 -18.75 -12.15
N ALA A 392 19.51 -18.64 -10.83
CA ALA A 392 20.85 -18.56 -10.24
C ALA A 392 21.53 -19.95 -10.21
N ASP A 393 22.72 -20.07 -10.82
CA ASP A 393 23.52 -21.31 -10.82
C ASP A 393 23.97 -21.69 -9.40
N LEU A 394 23.33 -22.70 -8.83
CA LEU A 394 23.62 -23.25 -7.50
C LEU A 394 25.08 -23.73 -7.33
N ARG A 395 25.77 -24.12 -8.41
CA ARG A 395 27.16 -24.57 -8.39
C ARG A 395 28.11 -23.38 -8.34
N ALA A 396 27.94 -22.40 -9.24
CA ALA A 396 28.72 -21.17 -9.20
C ALA A 396 28.52 -20.41 -7.88
N ALA A 397 27.27 -20.29 -7.42
CA ALA A 397 26.87 -19.65 -6.17
C ALA A 397 27.24 -20.45 -4.90
N ARG A 398 27.75 -21.69 -5.04
CA ARG A 398 28.10 -22.60 -3.93
C ARG A 398 26.95 -22.81 -2.93
N LEU A 399 25.74 -23.07 -3.46
CA LEU A 399 24.50 -23.31 -2.69
C LEU A 399 23.97 -24.75 -2.81
N GLN A 400 24.76 -25.69 -3.37
CA GLN A 400 24.32 -27.08 -3.62
C GLN A 400 24.00 -27.91 -2.35
N ASP A 401 24.30 -27.37 -1.17
CA ASP A 401 24.09 -27.90 0.18
C ASP A 401 23.21 -26.96 1.05
N TYR A 402 22.56 -25.96 0.45
CA TYR A 402 21.78 -24.94 1.17
C TYR A 402 20.44 -25.45 1.77
N GLY A 403 19.98 -26.61 1.31
CA GLY A 403 18.78 -27.30 1.76
C GLY A 403 18.81 -28.78 1.35
N GLU A 404 17.77 -29.52 1.74
CA GLU A 404 17.63 -30.93 1.35
C GLU A 404 17.41 -31.07 -0.18
N ARG A 405 17.73 -32.25 -0.73
CA ARG A 405 17.81 -32.48 -2.18
C ARG A 405 16.68 -33.36 -2.69
N GLY A 406 15.92 -32.82 -3.65
CA GLY A 406 14.83 -33.53 -4.32
C GLY A 406 13.56 -33.62 -3.47
N ASN A 407 12.45 -34.03 -4.11
CA ASN A 407 11.14 -34.26 -3.46
C ASN A 407 10.62 -33.09 -2.60
N TYR A 408 11.04 -31.85 -2.90
CA TYR A 408 10.72 -30.65 -2.11
C TYR A 408 9.23 -30.51 -1.81
N ILE A 409 8.39 -30.68 -2.84
CA ILE A 409 6.93 -30.58 -2.69
C ILE A 409 6.38 -31.62 -1.72
N GLN A 410 6.83 -32.88 -1.81
CA GLN A 410 6.43 -33.97 -0.90
C GLN A 410 6.91 -33.69 0.53
N GLN A 411 8.17 -33.33 0.73
CA GLN A 411 8.70 -32.98 2.05
C GLN A 411 7.92 -31.83 2.71
N GLN A 412 7.54 -30.83 1.92
CA GLN A 412 6.70 -29.73 2.40
C GLN A 412 5.27 -30.20 2.73
N VAL A 413 4.60 -30.98 1.88
CA VAL A 413 3.25 -31.50 2.16
C VAL A 413 3.22 -32.32 3.46
N ASP A 414 4.21 -33.19 3.67
CA ASP A 414 4.41 -33.93 4.91
C ASP A 414 4.60 -33.00 6.12
N SER A 415 5.48 -32.00 6.00
CA SER A 415 5.79 -31.03 7.06
C SER A 415 4.57 -30.19 7.44
N TRP A 416 3.88 -29.60 6.45
CA TRP A 416 2.70 -28.78 6.68
C TRP A 416 1.50 -29.57 7.17
N THR A 417 1.36 -30.85 6.78
CA THR A 417 0.37 -31.77 7.36
C THR A 417 0.66 -32.03 8.84
N LYS A 418 1.91 -32.34 9.20
CA LYS A 418 2.33 -32.54 10.61
C LYS A 418 2.11 -31.27 11.44
N GLN A 419 2.45 -30.10 10.90
CA GLN A 419 2.21 -28.81 11.55
C GLN A 419 0.71 -28.51 11.73
N TYR A 420 -0.12 -28.70 10.70
CA TYR A 420 -1.58 -28.54 10.78
C TYR A 420 -2.18 -29.41 11.90
N ARG A 421 -1.82 -30.70 11.97
CA ARG A 421 -2.30 -31.61 13.04
C ARG A 421 -1.87 -31.17 14.44
N ALA A 422 -0.65 -30.67 14.60
CA ALA A 422 -0.20 -30.11 15.88
C ALA A 422 -1.00 -28.85 16.28
N VAL A 423 -1.42 -28.04 15.30
CA VAL A 423 -2.18 -26.80 15.54
C VAL A 423 -3.69 -26.91 15.30
N GLU A 424 -4.23 -28.12 15.14
CA GLU A 424 -5.66 -28.31 14.90
C GLU A 424 -6.48 -27.83 16.11
N THR A 425 -7.61 -27.16 15.83
CA THR A 425 -8.58 -26.65 16.83
C THR A 425 -9.96 -27.27 16.63
N HIS A 426 -10.33 -27.51 15.38
CA HIS A 426 -11.53 -28.17 14.90
C HIS A 426 -11.23 -28.75 13.50
N VAL A 427 -12.05 -29.68 13.04
CA VAL A 427 -11.89 -30.31 11.72
C VAL A 427 -12.35 -29.36 10.63
N ILE A 428 -11.45 -28.94 9.74
CA ILE A 428 -11.79 -28.18 8.53
C ILE A 428 -11.96 -29.18 7.37
N PRO A 429 -13.19 -29.39 6.83
CA PRO A 429 -13.43 -30.45 5.85
C PRO A 429 -12.58 -30.35 4.57
N ALA A 430 -12.18 -29.15 4.16
CA ALA A 430 -11.29 -28.95 3.03
C ALA A 430 -9.85 -29.41 3.29
N MET A 431 -9.33 -29.16 4.50
CA MET A 431 -8.00 -29.66 4.89
C MET A 431 -7.97 -31.20 4.88
N GLU A 432 -9.04 -31.86 5.34
CA GLU A 432 -9.16 -33.32 5.28
C GLU A 432 -9.18 -33.90 3.86
N ARG A 433 -9.67 -33.13 2.88
CA ARG A 433 -9.63 -33.50 1.46
C ARG A 433 -8.23 -33.25 0.88
N LEU A 434 -7.64 -32.09 1.15
CA LEU A 434 -6.30 -31.71 0.68
C LEU A 434 -5.19 -32.63 1.20
N ILE A 435 -5.23 -33.01 2.48
CA ILE A 435 -4.26 -33.95 3.10
C ILE A 435 -4.28 -35.33 2.42
N LYS A 436 -5.41 -35.73 1.82
CA LYS A 436 -5.54 -36.99 1.06
C LYS A 436 -5.25 -36.82 -0.43
N TRP A 437 -5.51 -35.64 -0.98
CA TRP A 437 -5.40 -35.35 -2.41
C TRP A 437 -3.96 -34.96 -2.82
N LEU A 438 -3.30 -34.10 -2.06
CA LEU A 438 -1.94 -33.62 -2.36
C LEU A 438 -0.92 -34.78 -2.53
N PRO A 439 -0.92 -35.83 -1.69
CA PRO A 439 -0.01 -36.98 -1.86
C PRO A 439 -0.22 -37.83 -3.12
N LEU A 440 -1.31 -37.61 -3.86
CA LEU A 440 -1.70 -38.41 -5.03
C LEU A 440 -1.51 -37.65 -6.36
N HIS A 441 -1.14 -36.36 -6.33
CA HIS A 441 -1.11 -35.47 -7.50
C HIS A 441 0.21 -34.69 -7.62
N PHE A 442 1.31 -35.25 -7.13
CA PHE A 442 2.61 -34.58 -7.20
C PHE A 442 3.09 -34.35 -8.65
N PRO A 443 3.83 -33.25 -8.91
CA PRO A 443 4.52 -33.06 -10.18
C PRO A 443 5.53 -34.19 -10.45
N ASP A 444 5.47 -34.79 -11.64
CA ASP A 444 6.37 -35.88 -12.09
C ASP A 444 7.85 -35.47 -12.13
N SER A 445 8.11 -34.16 -12.30
CA SER A 445 9.44 -33.56 -12.20
C SER A 445 9.37 -32.26 -11.40
N GLN A 446 10.47 -31.94 -10.71
CA GLN A 446 10.64 -30.74 -9.90
C GLN A 446 12.02 -30.15 -10.21
N GLU A 447 12.08 -28.86 -10.57
CA GLU A 447 13.35 -28.14 -10.70
C GLU A 447 13.93 -27.88 -9.29
N VAL A 448 15.26 -27.88 -9.14
CA VAL A 448 15.91 -27.52 -7.86
C VAL A 448 16.62 -26.18 -8.02
N THR A 449 15.97 -25.13 -7.53
CA THR A 449 16.45 -23.74 -7.57
C THR A 449 16.55 -23.16 -6.15
N VAL A 450 17.06 -21.93 -5.99
CA VAL A 450 16.87 -21.19 -4.73
C VAL A 450 15.43 -20.66 -4.71
N VAL A 451 14.59 -21.21 -3.84
CA VAL A 451 13.28 -20.60 -3.54
C VAL A 451 13.41 -19.62 -2.39
N HIS A 452 12.75 -18.47 -2.48
CA HIS A 452 12.69 -17.47 -1.42
C HIS A 452 11.74 -17.88 -0.28
N GLY A 453 10.70 -18.65 -0.59
CA GLY A 453 9.73 -19.25 0.34
C GLY A 453 8.65 -18.30 0.86
N ASP A 454 8.84 -16.99 0.68
CA ASP A 454 7.94 -15.91 1.12
C ASP A 454 7.95 -14.71 0.14
N PHE A 455 8.03 -14.95 -1.18
CA PHE A 455 8.20 -13.88 -2.17
C PHE A 455 6.90 -13.07 -2.37
N ARG A 456 6.90 -11.81 -1.94
CA ARG A 456 5.73 -10.90 -1.93
C ARG A 456 6.17 -9.45 -2.16
N VAL A 457 5.26 -8.60 -2.62
CA VAL A 457 5.52 -7.18 -2.89
C VAL A 457 6.03 -6.40 -1.66
N ASP A 458 5.59 -6.75 -0.45
CA ASP A 458 6.01 -6.11 0.81
C ASP A 458 7.39 -6.57 1.31
N ASN A 459 8.01 -7.52 0.61
CA ASN A 459 9.40 -7.94 0.78
C ASN A 459 10.34 -7.32 -0.28
N LEU A 460 9.86 -6.38 -1.13
CA LEU A 460 10.64 -5.76 -2.20
C LEU A 460 10.89 -4.27 -1.93
N VAL A 461 12.12 -3.82 -2.20
CA VAL A 461 12.48 -2.40 -2.26
C VAL A 461 12.50 -1.97 -3.72
N PHE A 462 11.58 -1.10 -4.11
CA PHE A 462 11.52 -0.49 -5.44
C PHE A 462 12.31 0.82 -5.48
N HIS A 463 12.87 1.15 -6.65
CA HIS A 463 13.44 2.47 -6.91
C HIS A 463 12.34 3.55 -6.86
N PRO A 464 12.57 4.74 -6.27
CA PRO A 464 11.53 5.77 -6.19
C PRO A 464 10.90 6.14 -7.54
N ASP A 465 11.73 6.47 -8.52
CA ASP A 465 11.29 7.03 -9.81
C ASP A 465 11.25 6.02 -10.98
N ARG A 466 11.55 4.73 -10.74
CA ARG A 466 11.78 3.73 -11.80
C ARG A 466 11.11 2.38 -11.51
N PRO A 467 10.57 1.67 -12.53
CA PRO A 467 10.04 0.31 -12.38
C PRO A 467 11.18 -0.72 -12.26
N GLU A 468 11.87 -0.67 -11.13
CA GLU A 468 13.05 -1.48 -10.82
C GLU A 468 13.03 -1.88 -9.34
N VAL A 469 13.34 -3.15 -9.06
CA VAL A 469 13.54 -3.65 -7.69
C VAL A 469 15.02 -3.57 -7.36
N LEU A 470 15.36 -2.78 -6.35
CA LEU A 470 16.72 -2.57 -5.85
C LEU A 470 17.16 -3.65 -4.86
N ALA A 471 16.22 -4.27 -4.15
CA ALA A 471 16.51 -5.35 -3.21
C ALA A 471 15.29 -6.25 -2.93
N VAL A 472 15.53 -7.56 -2.87
CA VAL A 472 14.63 -8.55 -2.27
C VAL A 472 15.05 -8.78 -0.81
N LEU A 473 14.10 -8.65 0.10
CA LEU A 473 14.23 -8.87 1.54
C LEU A 473 13.42 -10.12 1.95
N GLY A 474 13.65 -10.64 3.17
CA GLY A 474 12.76 -11.64 3.77
C GLY A 474 13.25 -13.10 3.77
N TRP A 475 14.47 -13.35 3.26
CA TRP A 475 15.16 -14.63 3.03
C TRP A 475 15.18 -15.69 4.16
N LYS A 476 14.61 -15.41 5.34
CA LYS A 476 14.51 -16.30 6.51
C LYS A 476 13.89 -17.69 6.22
N LEU A 477 13.02 -17.81 5.18
CA LEU A 477 12.33 -19.04 4.80
C LEU A 477 12.90 -19.66 3.50
N SER A 478 13.94 -19.08 2.94
CA SER A 478 14.51 -19.55 1.67
C SER A 478 15.18 -20.91 1.80
N THR A 479 15.18 -21.70 0.72
CA THR A 479 15.74 -23.05 0.67
C THR A 479 16.04 -23.46 -0.77
N LEU A 480 16.58 -24.65 -0.98
CA LEU A 480 16.49 -25.30 -2.28
C LEU A 480 15.08 -25.88 -2.46
N GLY A 481 14.50 -25.74 -3.65
CA GLY A 481 13.15 -26.23 -3.94
C GLY A 481 12.63 -25.89 -5.33
N ASP A 482 11.36 -26.22 -5.55
CA ASP A 482 10.67 -26.01 -6.82
C ASP A 482 10.23 -24.54 -6.98
N PRO A 483 10.69 -23.83 -8.04
CA PRO A 483 10.43 -22.42 -8.25
C PRO A 483 8.95 -22.09 -8.55
N ILE A 484 8.18 -23.05 -9.04
CA ILE A 484 6.76 -22.87 -9.35
C ILE A 484 5.94 -22.81 -8.05
N SER A 485 6.42 -23.42 -6.96
CA SER A 485 5.85 -23.18 -5.64
C SER A 485 5.94 -21.72 -5.24
N ASP A 486 7.05 -21.02 -5.53
CA ASP A 486 7.23 -19.62 -5.15
C ASP A 486 6.49 -18.64 -6.07
N LEU A 487 6.34 -18.99 -7.36
CA LEU A 487 5.38 -18.33 -8.25
C LEU A 487 3.95 -18.43 -7.70
N ALA A 488 3.50 -19.64 -7.32
CA ALA A 488 2.17 -19.84 -6.75
C ALA A 488 1.99 -19.11 -5.40
N ASN A 489 3.01 -19.12 -4.52
CA ASN A 489 3.00 -18.37 -3.26
C ASN A 489 2.80 -16.86 -3.51
N ASN A 490 3.45 -16.32 -4.54
CA ASN A 490 3.32 -14.92 -4.94
C ASN A 490 1.94 -14.62 -5.56
N CYS A 491 1.44 -15.52 -6.42
CA CYS A 491 0.14 -15.40 -7.06
C CYS A 491 -1.06 -15.53 -6.11
N MET A 492 -0.89 -16.04 -4.88
CA MET A 492 -1.97 -16.11 -3.88
C MET A 492 -2.70 -14.77 -3.67
N ALA A 493 -1.97 -13.64 -3.75
CA ALA A 493 -2.55 -12.31 -3.58
C ALA A 493 -3.71 -12.05 -4.56
N PHE A 494 -3.65 -12.56 -5.79
CA PHE A 494 -4.66 -12.35 -6.83
C PHE A 494 -6.05 -12.95 -6.52
N PHE A 495 -6.13 -13.89 -5.57
CA PHE A 495 -7.37 -14.61 -5.23
C PHE A 495 -7.83 -14.39 -3.79
N LEU A 496 -6.98 -13.84 -2.92
CA LEU A 496 -7.37 -13.46 -1.56
C LEU A 496 -8.23 -12.17 -1.54
N PRO A 497 -9.21 -12.03 -0.63
CA PRO A 497 -9.94 -10.79 -0.44
C PRO A 497 -9.07 -9.62 0.09
N PRO A 498 -9.38 -8.35 -0.25
CA PRO A 498 -8.63 -7.17 0.23
C PRO A 498 -8.60 -6.96 1.75
N HIS A 499 -9.52 -7.58 2.50
CA HIS A 499 -9.54 -7.53 3.97
C HIS A 499 -8.55 -8.51 4.63
N PHE A 500 -7.89 -9.39 3.88
CA PHE A 500 -6.76 -10.16 4.41
C PHE A 500 -5.59 -9.21 4.70
N ASN A 501 -4.95 -9.40 5.86
CA ASN A 501 -3.86 -8.52 6.32
C ASN A 501 -2.45 -9.07 6.02
N THR A 502 -2.30 -10.38 5.75
CA THR A 502 -1.01 -10.99 5.35
C THR A 502 -1.23 -12.37 4.71
N PRO A 503 -1.00 -12.56 3.39
CA PRO A 503 -0.83 -11.51 2.37
C PRO A 503 -2.03 -10.56 2.34
N ARG A 504 -1.88 -9.34 1.81
CA ARG A 504 -3.04 -8.54 1.41
C ARG A 504 -3.51 -8.99 0.02
N GLY A 505 -4.80 -9.25 -0.09
CA GLY A 505 -5.41 -9.76 -1.32
C GLY A 505 -5.90 -8.67 -2.28
N SER A 506 -6.16 -9.06 -3.53
CA SER A 506 -6.63 -8.21 -4.62
C SER A 506 -7.86 -8.77 -5.35
N ALA A 507 -8.55 -9.76 -4.78
CA ALA A 507 -9.73 -10.35 -5.41
C ALA A 507 -10.90 -9.36 -5.52
N ARG A 508 -11.66 -9.48 -6.61
CA ARG A 508 -12.84 -8.65 -6.99
C ARG A 508 -12.53 -7.21 -7.41
N TRP A 509 -11.28 -6.84 -7.70
CA TRP A 509 -10.99 -5.57 -8.35
C TRP A 509 -11.18 -5.62 -9.87
N ASP A 510 -11.64 -4.52 -10.47
CA ASP A 510 -11.51 -4.30 -11.92
C ASP A 510 -10.04 -4.03 -12.25
N ARG A 511 -9.40 -5.03 -12.87
CA ARG A 511 -7.97 -5.01 -13.20
C ARG A 511 -7.67 -4.09 -14.40
N GLY A 512 -8.61 -3.98 -15.35
CA GLY A 512 -8.44 -3.20 -16.56
C GLY A 512 -8.35 -1.71 -16.26
N HIS A 513 -9.22 -1.20 -15.39
CA HIS A 513 -9.14 0.19 -14.94
C HIS A 513 -7.96 0.47 -13.99
N LEU A 514 -7.52 -0.54 -13.22
CA LEU A 514 -6.39 -0.39 -12.29
C LEU A 514 -5.00 -0.55 -12.91
N GLY A 515 -4.85 -1.12 -14.11
CA GLY A 515 -3.53 -1.36 -14.73
C GLY A 515 -2.67 -2.40 -14.00
N VAL A 516 -3.29 -3.26 -13.20
CA VAL A 516 -2.65 -4.39 -12.49
C VAL A 516 -2.92 -5.66 -13.30
N PRO A 517 -1.91 -6.51 -13.59
CA PRO A 517 -2.11 -7.67 -14.45
C PRO A 517 -3.04 -8.74 -13.85
N THR A 518 -3.53 -9.63 -14.70
CA THR A 518 -4.13 -10.90 -14.29
C THR A 518 -3.06 -11.83 -13.67
N ALA A 519 -3.48 -12.89 -12.97
CA ALA A 519 -2.53 -13.85 -12.42
C ALA A 519 -1.83 -14.62 -13.57
N GLU A 520 -2.59 -14.83 -14.64
CA GLU A 520 -2.27 -15.50 -15.88
C GLU A 520 -1.22 -14.70 -16.67
N GLU A 521 -1.45 -13.40 -16.90
CA GLU A 521 -0.46 -12.47 -17.49
C GLU A 521 0.82 -12.40 -16.65
N TYR A 522 0.71 -12.33 -15.33
CA TYR A 522 1.88 -12.26 -14.45
C TYR A 522 2.71 -13.55 -14.48
N CYS A 523 2.06 -14.72 -14.50
CA CYS A 523 2.71 -16.00 -14.74
C CYS A 523 3.39 -16.04 -16.12
N GLN A 524 2.76 -15.52 -17.18
CA GLN A 524 3.37 -15.42 -18.51
C GLN A 524 4.61 -14.51 -18.52
N MET A 525 4.59 -13.36 -17.83
CA MET A 525 5.78 -12.50 -17.67
C MET A 525 6.94 -13.25 -17.00
N TYR A 526 6.67 -13.96 -15.90
CA TYR A 526 7.69 -14.77 -15.22
C TYR A 526 8.23 -15.89 -16.12
N CYS A 527 7.36 -16.61 -16.82
CA CYS A 527 7.73 -17.69 -17.74
C CYS A 527 8.61 -17.19 -18.89
N GLY A 528 8.23 -16.06 -19.51
CA GLY A 528 9.03 -15.39 -20.54
C GLY A 528 10.38 -14.87 -20.04
N HIS A 529 10.49 -14.48 -18.76
CA HIS A 529 11.77 -14.12 -18.13
C HIS A 529 12.64 -15.31 -17.72
N ARG A 530 12.06 -16.49 -17.47
CA ARG A 530 12.78 -17.76 -17.26
C ARG A 530 13.19 -18.45 -18.56
N GLY A 531 12.48 -18.21 -19.66
CA GLY A 531 12.60 -18.99 -20.89
C GLY A 531 11.98 -20.38 -20.78
N VAL A 532 10.93 -20.54 -19.97
CA VAL A 532 10.20 -21.81 -19.76
C VAL A 532 8.70 -21.61 -19.95
N GLU A 533 7.96 -22.69 -20.20
CA GLU A 533 6.50 -22.66 -20.24
C GLU A 533 5.90 -22.80 -18.82
N LEU A 534 4.64 -22.38 -18.64
CA LEU A 534 3.92 -22.57 -17.39
C LEU A 534 3.49 -24.05 -17.28
N PRO A 535 3.81 -24.78 -16.20
CA PRO A 535 3.38 -26.18 -16.07
C PRO A 535 1.86 -26.32 -16.10
N GLU A 536 1.36 -27.30 -16.85
CA GLU A 536 -0.08 -27.55 -16.97
C GLU A 536 -0.78 -27.77 -15.62
N ASN A 537 -0.04 -28.36 -14.66
CA ASN A 537 -0.50 -28.63 -13.30
C ASN A 537 -0.37 -27.42 -12.35
N PHE A 538 -0.33 -26.18 -12.85
CA PHE A 538 -0.20 -24.98 -12.02
C PHE A 538 -1.27 -24.88 -10.91
N HIS A 539 -2.48 -25.43 -11.14
CA HIS A 539 -3.52 -25.48 -10.11
C HIS A 539 -3.15 -26.35 -8.89
N PHE A 540 -2.34 -27.41 -9.05
CA PHE A 540 -1.76 -28.15 -7.91
C PHE A 540 -0.92 -27.21 -7.04
N TYR A 541 -0.03 -26.41 -7.64
CA TYR A 541 0.84 -25.50 -6.90
C TYR A 541 0.04 -24.39 -6.18
N MET A 542 -1.04 -23.89 -6.80
CA MET A 542 -1.98 -22.96 -6.14
C MET A 542 -2.71 -23.61 -4.96
N ALA A 543 -3.23 -24.84 -5.12
CA ALA A 543 -3.87 -25.59 -4.04
C ALA A 543 -2.90 -25.82 -2.86
N PHE A 544 -1.65 -26.20 -3.16
CA PHE A 544 -0.58 -26.38 -2.19
C PHE A 544 -0.19 -25.08 -1.47
N ALA A 545 -0.09 -23.95 -2.19
CA ALA A 545 0.20 -22.64 -1.60
C ALA A 545 -0.90 -22.21 -0.60
N PHE A 546 -2.17 -22.34 -0.99
CA PHE A 546 -3.29 -22.05 -0.09
C PHE A 546 -3.40 -23.05 1.08
N PHE A 547 -3.13 -24.35 0.88
CA PHE A 547 -3.04 -25.33 1.96
C PHE A 547 -2.02 -24.93 3.04
N ARG A 548 -0.83 -24.45 2.64
CA ARG A 548 0.18 -23.89 3.55
C ARG A 548 -0.36 -22.67 4.32
N LEU A 549 -1.02 -21.74 3.63
CA LEU A 549 -1.59 -20.54 4.25
C LEU A 549 -2.71 -20.88 5.25
N ALA A 550 -3.60 -21.84 4.94
CA ALA A 550 -4.63 -22.31 5.86
C ALA A 550 -4.03 -22.92 7.14
N ALA A 551 -2.98 -23.74 7.02
CA ALA A 551 -2.27 -24.28 8.19
C ALA A 551 -1.65 -23.19 9.07
N VAL A 552 -1.04 -22.16 8.47
CA VAL A 552 -0.51 -20.98 9.21
C VAL A 552 -1.63 -20.21 9.91
N LEU A 553 -2.78 -20.03 9.27
CA LEU A 553 -3.93 -19.31 9.85
C LEU A 553 -4.57 -20.07 11.01
N GLN A 554 -4.75 -21.39 10.89
CA GLN A 554 -5.19 -22.27 11.98
C GLN A 554 -4.21 -22.20 13.17
N GLY A 555 -2.89 -22.17 12.93
CA GLY A 555 -1.89 -21.97 13.97
C GLY A 555 -1.97 -20.62 14.68
N ARG A 556 -2.28 -19.55 13.94
CA ARG A 556 -2.52 -18.21 14.52
C ARG A 556 -3.82 -18.18 15.33
N TYR A 557 -4.87 -18.86 14.89
CA TYR A 557 -6.12 -19.00 15.63
C TYR A 557 -5.91 -19.77 16.95
N LYS A 558 -5.27 -20.94 16.92
CA LYS A 558 -4.93 -21.71 18.15
C LYS A 558 -4.10 -20.89 19.13
N SER A 559 -3.15 -20.10 18.63
CA SER A 559 -2.35 -19.19 19.45
C SER A 559 -3.19 -18.08 20.11
N SER A 560 -4.26 -17.61 19.45
CA SER A 560 -5.17 -16.61 20.01
C SER A 560 -6.13 -17.16 21.06
N LEU A 561 -6.46 -18.45 21.02
CA LEU A 561 -7.28 -19.12 22.04
C LEU A 561 -6.57 -19.23 23.42
N ALA A 562 -5.26 -18.97 23.47
CA ALA A 562 -4.49 -18.84 24.70
C ALA A 562 -4.30 -17.37 25.15
N GLY A 563 -4.90 -16.41 24.44
CA GLY A 563 -4.95 -15.00 24.81
C GLY A 563 -6.27 -14.62 25.50
N GLU A 564 -6.39 -13.35 25.90
CA GLU A 564 -7.57 -12.83 26.60
C GLU A 564 -8.81 -12.70 25.69
N GLU A 565 -8.61 -12.57 24.36
CA GLU A 565 -9.70 -12.58 23.36
C GLU A 565 -9.36 -13.49 22.15
N PRO A 566 -10.24 -14.45 21.78
CA PRO A 566 -10.10 -15.27 20.59
C PRO A 566 -10.14 -14.48 19.27
N ASN A 567 -9.18 -14.73 18.37
CA ASN A 567 -9.17 -14.12 17.05
C ASN A 567 -10.02 -14.92 16.05
N HIS A 568 -11.35 -14.78 16.15
CA HIS A 568 -12.29 -15.42 15.23
C HIS A 568 -12.09 -15.05 13.75
N VAL A 569 -11.48 -13.89 13.45
CA VAL A 569 -11.11 -13.54 12.07
C VAL A 569 -10.06 -14.51 11.53
N ALA A 570 -9.08 -14.93 12.34
CA ALA A 570 -8.09 -15.92 11.94
C ALA A 570 -8.70 -17.31 11.67
N GLN A 571 -9.75 -17.68 12.41
CA GLN A 571 -10.52 -18.91 12.17
C GLN A 571 -11.21 -18.87 10.80
N PHE A 572 -12.07 -17.87 10.56
CA PHE A 572 -12.79 -17.70 9.30
C PHE A 572 -11.84 -17.63 8.09
N CYS A 573 -10.69 -16.95 8.25
CA CYS A 573 -9.67 -16.90 7.20
C CYS A 573 -9.04 -18.27 6.93
N ALA A 574 -8.85 -19.14 7.93
CA ALA A 574 -8.29 -20.48 7.75
C ALA A 574 -9.27 -21.40 7.00
N GLU A 575 -10.56 -21.36 7.35
CA GLU A 575 -11.62 -22.10 6.68
C GLU A 575 -11.77 -21.66 5.20
N PHE A 576 -11.92 -20.35 4.96
CA PHE A 576 -12.03 -19.78 3.62
C PHE A 576 -10.84 -20.13 2.71
N VAL A 577 -9.61 -20.04 3.22
CA VAL A 577 -8.41 -20.37 2.44
C VAL A 577 -8.31 -21.87 2.17
N ALA A 578 -8.79 -22.73 3.07
CA ALA A 578 -8.81 -24.17 2.85
C ALA A 578 -9.83 -24.57 1.77
N ASP A 579 -11.03 -23.99 1.75
CA ASP A 579 -11.98 -24.23 0.65
C ASP A 579 -11.46 -23.67 -0.69
N LEU A 580 -10.83 -22.48 -0.71
CA LEU A 580 -10.17 -21.95 -1.91
C LEU A 580 -9.04 -22.86 -2.42
N ALA A 581 -8.24 -23.45 -1.53
CA ALA A 581 -7.26 -24.47 -1.89
C ALA A 581 -7.91 -25.70 -2.52
N TRP A 582 -9.07 -26.12 -2.01
CA TRP A 582 -9.81 -27.26 -2.54
C TRP A 582 -10.45 -26.97 -3.90
N ASP A 583 -10.91 -25.74 -4.17
CA ASP A 583 -11.40 -25.34 -5.50
C ASP A 583 -10.30 -25.44 -6.58
N PHE A 584 -9.05 -25.13 -6.23
CA PHE A 584 -7.91 -25.36 -7.13
C PHE A 584 -7.59 -26.85 -7.32
N ALA A 585 -7.68 -27.66 -6.26
CA ALA A 585 -7.52 -29.12 -6.35
C ALA A 585 -8.62 -29.78 -7.23
N ILE A 586 -9.86 -29.28 -7.17
CA ILE A 586 -10.96 -29.72 -8.05
C ILE A 586 -10.65 -29.42 -9.52
N LYS A 587 -10.17 -28.19 -9.84
CA LYS A 587 -9.82 -27.80 -11.22
C LYS A 587 -8.71 -28.68 -11.80
N GLU A 588 -7.70 -29.00 -11.00
CA GLU A 588 -6.64 -29.94 -11.40
C GLU A 588 -7.20 -31.36 -11.62
N GLY A 589 -8.11 -31.83 -10.75
CA GLY A 589 -8.79 -33.11 -10.91
C GLY A 589 -9.61 -33.22 -12.21
N PHE A 590 -10.27 -32.14 -12.64
CA PHE A 590 -10.94 -32.10 -13.94
C PHE A 590 -9.95 -32.15 -15.11
N ARG A 591 -8.83 -31.41 -15.05
CA ARG A 591 -7.76 -31.46 -16.06
C ARG A 591 -7.21 -32.87 -16.24
N VAL A 592 -6.93 -33.56 -15.13
CA VAL A 592 -6.48 -34.97 -15.15
C VAL A 592 -7.56 -35.87 -15.75
N PHE A 593 -8.83 -35.71 -15.38
CA PHE A 593 -9.93 -36.51 -15.94
C PHE A 593 -10.10 -36.32 -17.45
N GLU A 594 -10.01 -35.09 -17.97
CA GLU A 594 -10.09 -34.78 -19.39
C GLU A 594 -8.87 -35.30 -20.19
N SER A 595 -7.70 -35.40 -19.55
CA SER A 595 -6.49 -35.97 -20.15
C SER A 595 -6.49 -37.50 -20.27
N LEU A 596 -7.38 -38.20 -19.56
CA LEU A 596 -7.45 -39.67 -19.62
C LEU A 596 -7.99 -40.14 -20.98
N PRO A 597 -7.32 -41.09 -21.65
CA PRO A 597 -7.86 -41.67 -22.89
C PRO A 597 -9.25 -42.27 -22.66
N ALA A 598 -10.23 -41.83 -23.46
CA ALA A 598 -11.61 -42.29 -23.37
C ALA A 598 -11.68 -43.82 -23.48
N ALA A 599 -11.83 -44.48 -22.32
CA ALA A 599 -11.70 -45.93 -22.22
C ALA A 599 -12.83 -46.62 -23.00
N LYS A 600 -12.50 -47.22 -24.15
CA LYS A 600 -13.42 -48.10 -24.89
C LYS A 600 -13.96 -49.14 -23.90
N PRO A 601 -15.27 -49.18 -23.62
CA PRO A 601 -15.81 -50.01 -22.56
C PRO A 601 -15.56 -51.49 -22.89
N SER A 602 -14.64 -52.13 -22.16
CA SER A 602 -14.31 -53.53 -22.37
C SER A 602 -15.56 -54.37 -22.11
N ALA A 603 -16.07 -55.06 -23.12
CA ALA A 603 -17.35 -55.76 -23.10
C ALA A 603 -17.33 -57.03 -22.22
N ARG A 604 -17.20 -56.86 -20.90
CA ARG A 604 -17.38 -57.92 -19.90
C ARG A 604 -18.86 -58.31 -19.87
N ARG A 605 -19.20 -59.42 -20.55
CA ARG A 605 -20.53 -60.00 -20.53
C ARG A 605 -20.86 -60.50 -19.12
N TYR A 606 -21.76 -59.83 -18.42
CA TYR A 606 -22.40 -60.38 -17.23
C TYR A 606 -23.61 -61.22 -17.67
N SER A 607 -23.51 -62.55 -17.48
CA SER A 607 -24.60 -63.48 -17.77
C SER A 607 -25.55 -63.58 -16.57
N THR A 608 -26.66 -62.83 -16.60
CA THR A 608 -27.71 -62.91 -15.57
C THR A 608 -28.61 -64.12 -15.78
N TRP A 609 -28.47 -65.14 -14.92
CA TRP A 609 -29.48 -66.20 -14.78
C TRP A 609 -30.69 -65.64 -14.02
N ALA A 610 -31.83 -65.53 -14.71
CA ALA A 610 -33.12 -65.18 -14.10
C ALA A 610 -34.09 -66.37 -14.25
N ARG A 611 -34.71 -66.81 -13.14
CA ARG A 611 -35.78 -67.82 -13.18
C ARG A 611 -37.10 -67.21 -13.67
N GLN A 612 -37.92 -68.05 -14.29
CA GLN A 612 -39.19 -67.67 -14.91
C GLN A 612 -40.31 -67.41 -13.88
N GLY A 613 -41.19 -66.45 -14.19
CA GLY A 613 -42.48 -66.18 -13.54
C GLY A 613 -43.38 -65.48 -14.59
N PRO A 614 -44.70 -65.77 -14.66
CA PRO A 614 -45.38 -65.72 -15.95
C PRO A 614 -45.97 -64.38 -16.40
N PHE A 615 -45.93 -64.21 -17.72
CA PHE A 615 -46.62 -63.28 -18.61
C PHE A 615 -47.95 -62.66 -18.15
N LEU A 616 -48.12 -61.38 -18.52
CA LEU A 616 -49.28 -60.95 -19.30
C LEU A 616 -48.81 -60.22 -20.57
N SER A 617 -49.47 -60.47 -21.69
CA SER A 617 -49.08 -59.99 -23.02
C SER A 617 -50.04 -58.92 -23.56
N ARG A 618 -49.51 -57.90 -24.24
CA ARG A 618 -50.19 -57.27 -25.38
C ARG A 618 -49.19 -56.72 -26.40
N SER A 619 -49.60 -56.71 -27.66
CA SER A 619 -48.69 -56.75 -28.81
C SER A 619 -48.24 -55.39 -29.32
N CYS A 620 -47.13 -55.38 -30.06
CA CYS A 620 -46.56 -54.20 -30.70
C CYS A 620 -47.43 -53.69 -31.87
N GLY A 621 -47.41 -52.36 -32.09
CA GLY A 621 -47.90 -51.70 -33.29
C GLY A 621 -46.88 -50.66 -33.77
N THR A 622 -45.99 -51.05 -34.67
CA THR A 622 -45.08 -50.14 -35.37
C THR A 622 -45.84 -49.31 -36.41
N TRP A 623 -45.39 -48.08 -36.70
CA TRP A 623 -45.36 -47.49 -38.06
C TRP A 623 -44.42 -46.25 -38.10
N PRO A 624 -44.05 -45.72 -39.28
CA PRO A 624 -42.71 -45.14 -39.50
C PRO A 624 -42.61 -43.61 -39.39
N CYS A 625 -41.36 -43.12 -39.37
CA CYS A 625 -41.02 -41.71 -39.54
C CYS A 625 -41.07 -41.27 -41.03
N PRO A 626 -41.62 -40.08 -41.29
CA PRO A 626 -41.09 -39.13 -42.26
C PRO A 626 -40.63 -37.83 -41.57
N GLY A 627 -39.95 -36.93 -42.29
CA GLY A 627 -39.43 -35.67 -41.74
C GLY A 627 -39.84 -34.42 -42.51
N ALA A 628 -39.30 -33.29 -42.06
CA ALA A 628 -39.39 -31.92 -42.61
C ALA A 628 -40.70 -31.12 -42.37
N ALA A 629 -40.51 -29.90 -41.84
CA ALA A 629 -41.49 -28.80 -41.63
C ALA A 629 -42.72 -29.12 -40.73
N SER A 630 -43.20 -28.21 -39.87
CA SER A 630 -43.11 -26.74 -39.89
C SER A 630 -42.97 -26.12 -38.48
N VAL A 631 -42.65 -24.82 -38.41
CA VAL A 631 -42.55 -24.07 -37.14
C VAL A 631 -43.94 -23.82 -36.56
N LEU A 632 -44.15 -24.27 -35.31
CA LEU A 632 -45.35 -23.97 -34.53
C LEU A 632 -44.99 -22.96 -33.44
N GLN A 633 -45.48 -21.73 -33.57
CA GLN A 633 -45.20 -20.66 -32.60
C GLN A 633 -45.92 -20.94 -31.27
N ILE A 634 -45.18 -20.92 -30.17
CA ILE A 634 -45.73 -20.92 -28.81
C ILE A 634 -45.66 -19.48 -28.28
N PRO A 635 -46.77 -18.89 -27.77
CA PRO A 635 -46.78 -17.52 -27.28
C PRO A 635 -45.98 -17.36 -25.98
N PRO A 636 -45.49 -16.15 -25.66
CA PRO A 636 -44.73 -15.90 -24.44
C PRO A 636 -45.59 -16.09 -23.18
N ILE A 637 -45.05 -16.76 -22.16
CA ILE A 637 -45.76 -17.06 -20.92
C ILE A 637 -45.81 -15.80 -20.03
N THR A 638 -46.93 -15.09 -20.08
CA THR A 638 -47.19 -13.89 -19.26
C THR A 638 -47.91 -14.22 -17.94
N SER A 639 -47.20 -14.79 -16.96
CA SER A 639 -47.47 -14.63 -15.52
C SER A 639 -46.46 -15.41 -14.66
N LEU A 640 -46.11 -14.86 -13.49
CA LEU A 640 -45.06 -15.38 -12.60
C LEU A 640 -45.63 -15.99 -11.30
N SER A 641 -46.64 -16.86 -11.42
CA SER A 641 -47.42 -17.40 -10.29
C SER A 641 -47.21 -18.91 -10.03
N GLY A 642 -46.22 -19.53 -10.68
CA GLY A 642 -46.04 -21.00 -10.72
C GLY A 642 -44.73 -21.56 -10.14
N LEU A 643 -43.97 -20.80 -9.35
CA LEU A 643 -42.70 -21.25 -8.73
C LEU A 643 -42.80 -21.37 -7.20
N LEU A 644 -42.26 -22.46 -6.65
CA LEU A 644 -42.41 -22.82 -5.24
C LEU A 644 -41.74 -21.79 -4.29
N GLY A 645 -42.37 -21.57 -3.13
CA GLY A 645 -42.12 -20.44 -2.23
C GLY A 645 -40.70 -20.23 -1.68
N MET A 646 -39.77 -21.18 -1.85
CA MET A 646 -38.34 -20.95 -1.55
C MET A 646 -37.71 -19.93 -2.52
N ALA A 647 -38.15 -19.88 -3.78
CA ALA A 647 -37.70 -18.87 -4.74
C ALA A 647 -38.17 -17.46 -4.34
N GLN A 648 -39.41 -17.34 -3.87
CA GLN A 648 -40.04 -16.06 -3.50
C GLN A 648 -39.38 -15.41 -2.28
N GLY A 649 -38.99 -16.22 -1.27
CA GLY A 649 -38.24 -15.75 -0.10
C GLY A 649 -36.79 -15.33 -0.40
N LEU A 650 -36.20 -15.81 -1.50
CA LEU A 650 -34.93 -15.31 -2.03
C LEU A 650 -35.12 -14.04 -2.85
N TYR A 651 -36.14 -13.99 -3.71
CA TYR A 651 -36.49 -12.84 -4.53
C TYR A 651 -36.76 -11.60 -3.68
N CYS A 652 -37.66 -11.66 -2.69
CA CYS A 652 -37.95 -10.50 -1.83
C CYS A 652 -36.79 -10.09 -0.90
N LYS A 653 -35.76 -10.94 -0.72
CA LYS A 653 -34.50 -10.56 -0.06
C LYS A 653 -33.57 -9.82 -1.02
N LEU A 654 -33.46 -10.28 -2.27
CA LEU A 654 -32.70 -9.58 -3.33
C LEU A 654 -33.31 -8.23 -3.67
N GLU A 655 -34.65 -8.15 -3.78
CA GLU A 655 -35.40 -6.94 -4.06
C GLU A 655 -35.14 -5.85 -2.99
N ARG A 656 -35.25 -6.21 -1.70
CA ARG A 656 -34.88 -5.31 -0.59
C ARG A 656 -33.41 -4.88 -0.55
N ILE A 657 -32.49 -5.70 -1.08
CA ILE A 657 -31.06 -5.34 -1.20
C ILE A 657 -30.84 -4.38 -2.39
N LEU A 658 -31.56 -4.60 -3.49
CA LEU A 658 -31.50 -3.77 -4.69
C LEU A 658 -32.14 -2.39 -4.46
N GLU A 659 -33.33 -2.30 -3.88
CA GLU A 659 -33.98 -1.02 -3.56
C GLU A 659 -33.14 -0.15 -2.61
N GLY A 660 -32.45 -0.78 -1.66
CA GLY A 660 -31.52 -0.12 -0.74
C GLY A 660 -30.23 0.43 -1.40
N GLN A 661 -29.89 -0.01 -2.61
CA GLN A 661 -28.72 0.47 -3.37
C GLN A 661 -29.10 1.39 -4.54
N TRP A 662 -30.20 1.11 -5.24
CA TRP A 662 -30.68 1.95 -6.34
C TRP A 662 -31.16 3.33 -5.88
N SER A 663 -31.71 3.45 -4.67
CA SER A 663 -32.08 4.74 -4.08
C SER A 663 -30.87 5.67 -3.86
N LEU A 664 -29.70 5.13 -3.51
CA LEU A 664 -28.44 5.87 -3.40
C LEU A 664 -27.87 6.27 -4.77
N LEU A 665 -27.88 5.35 -5.75
CA LEU A 665 -27.41 5.62 -7.11
C LEU A 665 -28.27 6.67 -7.86
N ILE A 666 -29.59 6.59 -7.75
CA ILE A 666 -30.52 7.56 -8.37
C ILE A 666 -30.43 8.93 -7.70
N SER A 667 -30.08 8.99 -6.41
CA SER A 667 -29.75 10.25 -5.72
C SER A 667 -28.52 10.93 -6.36
N GLN A 668 -27.40 10.20 -6.48
CA GLN A 668 -26.16 10.76 -7.04
C GLN A 668 -26.26 11.12 -8.54
N LEU A 669 -26.98 10.33 -9.34
CA LEU A 669 -27.20 10.63 -10.76
C LEU A 669 -28.14 11.82 -11.00
N ARG A 670 -29.06 12.14 -10.07
CA ARG A 670 -29.93 13.33 -10.18
C ARG A 670 -29.21 14.63 -9.81
N CYS A 671 -28.16 14.59 -9.00
CA CYS A 671 -27.39 15.77 -8.61
C CYS A 671 -26.33 16.20 -9.64
N THR A 672 -25.94 15.33 -10.55
CA THR A 672 -24.82 15.56 -11.51
C THR A 672 -25.25 16.01 -12.90
N LEU A 673 -26.54 15.97 -13.23
CA LEU A 673 -27.05 16.18 -14.60
C LEU A 673 -27.97 17.41 -14.78
N ARG A 674 -27.93 18.39 -13.86
CA ARG A 674 -28.81 19.58 -13.89
C ARG A 674 -28.16 20.96 -14.15
N PRO A 675 -26.83 21.18 -14.02
CA PRO A 675 -26.23 22.45 -14.46
C PRO A 675 -26.00 22.58 -15.98
N LEU A 676 -25.94 21.45 -16.71
CA LEU A 676 -25.44 21.41 -18.10
C LEU A 676 -26.49 21.63 -19.20
N LEU A 677 -27.75 21.93 -18.86
CA LEU A 677 -28.84 22.09 -19.84
C LEU A 677 -29.43 23.51 -19.94
N ASP A 678 -29.17 24.40 -18.98
CA ASP A 678 -29.75 25.76 -18.96
C ASP A 678 -28.85 26.84 -19.60
N LEU A 679 -27.69 26.48 -20.17
CA LEU A 679 -26.66 27.42 -20.65
C LEU A 679 -26.41 27.45 -22.16
N GLN A 680 -27.27 26.83 -22.98
CA GLN A 680 -27.21 26.91 -24.46
C GLN A 680 -28.50 27.43 -25.13
N VAL A 681 -29.37 28.13 -24.40
CA VAL A 681 -30.57 28.78 -24.98
C VAL A 681 -30.56 30.30 -24.75
N ARG A 682 -29.63 30.99 -25.41
CA ARG A 682 -29.70 32.44 -25.73
C ARG A 682 -28.66 32.80 -26.80
N HIS A 683 -28.99 33.80 -27.62
CA HIS A 683 -28.19 34.38 -28.72
C HIS A 683 -27.97 33.51 -29.98
N LEU A 684 -28.91 33.65 -30.92
CA LEU A 684 -28.68 33.48 -32.36
C LEU A 684 -29.32 34.66 -33.10
N PRO A 685 -28.59 35.37 -33.98
CA PRO A 685 -29.18 36.17 -35.04
C PRO A 685 -29.09 35.43 -36.38
N SER A 686 -30.25 35.30 -37.03
CA SER A 686 -30.48 34.85 -38.40
C SER A 686 -29.47 35.29 -39.46
N TYR A 687 -29.20 34.40 -40.44
CA TYR A 687 -29.28 34.74 -41.86
C TYR A 687 -29.79 33.55 -42.69
N SER A 688 -30.44 33.84 -43.82
CA SER A 688 -31.05 32.90 -44.78
C SER A 688 -30.08 32.60 -45.95
N SER A 689 -30.25 31.60 -46.83
CA SER A 689 -31.45 31.22 -47.61
C SER A 689 -31.20 29.99 -48.55
N PHE A 690 -32.25 29.53 -49.25
CA PHE A 690 -32.28 28.64 -50.45
C PHE A 690 -31.81 27.15 -50.39
N ALA A 691 -32.74 26.26 -50.00
CA ALA A 691 -33.50 25.28 -50.85
C ALA A 691 -33.01 24.91 -52.30
N PRO A 692 -33.51 23.79 -52.92
CA PRO A 692 -34.02 22.49 -52.40
C PRO A 692 -33.67 21.22 -53.26
N LEU A 693 -34.30 20.06 -52.94
CA LEU A 693 -34.41 18.79 -53.72
C LEU A 693 -33.15 17.88 -53.76
N HIS A 694 -33.23 16.55 -53.91
CA HIS A 694 -34.37 15.64 -54.22
C HIS A 694 -34.45 14.41 -53.28
N GLN A 695 -35.49 13.58 -53.44
CA GLN A 695 -35.86 12.45 -52.56
C GLN A 695 -35.08 11.13 -52.80
N GLY A 696 -34.95 10.29 -51.76
CA GLY A 696 -34.57 8.86 -51.85
C GLY A 696 -34.55 8.17 -50.47
N HIS A 697 -35.26 7.03 -50.31
CA HIS A 697 -35.36 6.30 -49.02
C HIS A 697 -34.24 5.25 -48.84
N GLY A 698 -33.79 5.02 -47.59
CA GLY A 698 -32.99 3.84 -47.25
C GLY A 698 -32.08 3.94 -45.99
N MET A 699 -32.67 3.86 -44.79
CA MET A 699 -31.95 3.51 -43.54
C MET A 699 -31.92 1.97 -43.37
N PRO A 700 -31.00 1.36 -42.58
CA PRO A 700 -30.25 1.95 -41.48
C PRO A 700 -28.70 1.81 -41.48
N VAL A 701 -28.09 2.67 -40.67
CA VAL A 701 -26.67 2.77 -40.24
C VAL A 701 -26.46 1.85 -39.01
N SER A 702 -25.28 1.29 -38.65
CA SER A 702 -23.86 1.57 -38.94
C SER A 702 -23.00 0.30 -39.07
N ALA A 703 -21.79 0.44 -39.63
CA ALA A 703 -20.71 -0.56 -39.61
C ALA A 703 -19.38 0.05 -39.12
N PHE A 704 -18.45 -0.80 -38.68
CA PHE A 704 -17.08 -0.45 -38.27
C PHE A 704 -16.16 -0.14 -39.47
N ALA A 705 -15.18 0.76 -39.29
CA ALA A 705 -13.90 0.79 -40.01
C ALA A 705 -12.81 1.57 -39.22
N PHE A 706 -11.54 1.44 -39.62
CA PHE A 706 -10.35 1.93 -38.90
C PHE A 706 -9.45 2.82 -39.80
N LEU A 707 -8.62 3.67 -39.17
CA LEU A 707 -7.35 4.27 -39.65
C LEU A 707 -7.31 5.17 -40.93
N ILE A 708 -6.65 6.33 -40.80
CA ILE A 708 -5.43 6.74 -41.55
C ILE A 708 -4.83 8.03 -40.90
N THR A 709 -3.70 8.55 -41.41
CA THR A 709 -2.70 9.38 -40.70
C THR A 709 -2.64 10.87 -41.06
N SER A 710 -1.92 11.64 -40.23
CA SER A 710 -0.99 12.76 -40.55
C SER A 710 -1.48 14.09 -41.16
N ASP A 711 -1.06 15.20 -40.49
CA ASP A 711 -0.61 16.49 -41.05
C ASP A 711 -1.63 17.46 -41.72
N THR A 712 -1.51 18.80 -41.72
CA THR A 712 -0.44 19.75 -41.25
C THR A 712 -1.00 21.19 -41.03
N TRP A 713 -0.31 22.00 -40.19
CA TRP A 713 -0.16 23.50 -40.27
C TRP A 713 -1.40 24.42 -40.07
N SER A 714 -1.31 25.72 -39.72
CA SER A 714 -0.21 26.60 -39.22
C SER A 714 -0.75 27.95 -38.68
N SER A 715 0.14 28.79 -38.11
CA SER A 715 -0.04 30.23 -37.71
C SER A 715 -0.85 30.48 -36.42
N GLU A 716 -0.63 31.55 -35.65
CA GLU A 716 0.26 32.72 -35.80
C GLU A 716 1.18 32.92 -34.56
N SER A 717 2.38 33.49 -34.75
CA SER A 717 3.22 34.09 -33.68
C SER A 717 4.32 34.99 -34.27
N CYS A 718 4.07 36.30 -34.29
CA CYS A 718 5.03 37.36 -34.58
C CYS A 718 4.91 38.41 -33.44
N GLY A 719 5.95 39.08 -32.94
CA GLY A 719 7.39 39.08 -33.24
C GLY A 719 8.09 40.20 -32.42
N LEU A 720 9.38 40.47 -32.67
CA LEU A 720 10.22 41.52 -32.04
C LEU A 720 10.57 41.31 -30.53
N GLU A 721 11.62 41.90 -29.94
CA GLU A 721 13.05 42.14 -30.31
C GLU A 721 13.82 42.69 -29.06
N LYS A 722 15.15 42.87 -28.91
CA LYS A 722 16.39 42.66 -29.71
C LYS A 722 17.58 42.41 -28.72
N LEU A 723 18.78 42.97 -28.99
CA LEU A 723 20.00 43.10 -28.13
C LEU A 723 20.67 41.77 -27.69
N LEU A 724 21.64 41.21 -28.42
CA LEU A 724 23.03 41.67 -28.70
C LEU A 724 23.97 41.67 -27.48
N GLY A 725 25.12 40.98 -27.49
CA GLY A 725 25.63 40.06 -28.52
C GLY A 725 27.11 39.66 -28.38
N ASN A 726 27.64 39.04 -29.44
CA ASN A 726 29.05 38.72 -29.75
C ASN A 726 29.77 37.64 -28.89
N GLY A 727 30.42 36.68 -29.57
CA GLY A 727 31.18 35.58 -28.95
C GLY A 727 31.54 34.45 -29.92
N VAL A 728 32.27 34.76 -31.00
CA VAL A 728 32.63 33.79 -32.07
C VAL A 728 33.80 32.91 -31.67
N HIS A 729 33.72 31.59 -31.92
CA HIS A 729 34.82 30.86 -32.58
C HIS A 729 34.34 29.63 -33.36
N ILE A 730 35.05 29.33 -34.45
CA ILE A 730 34.74 28.28 -35.43
C ILE A 730 35.90 27.29 -35.49
N LEU A 731 35.60 25.99 -35.66
CA LEU A 731 36.28 24.96 -36.48
C LEU A 731 35.84 23.55 -36.01
N GLY A 732 35.63 22.54 -36.88
CA GLY A 732 35.57 22.56 -38.35
C GLY A 732 35.83 21.18 -38.97
N ASN A 733 35.01 20.77 -39.95
CA ASN A 733 35.13 19.59 -40.84
C ASN A 733 35.01 18.19 -40.17
N SER A 734 34.06 17.30 -40.56
CA SER A 734 33.82 16.58 -41.84
C SER A 734 34.69 15.32 -41.99
N SER A 735 34.27 14.18 -42.57
CA SER A 735 33.23 13.88 -43.57
C SER A 735 32.98 12.33 -43.58
N SER A 736 32.12 11.70 -44.41
CA SER A 736 30.71 11.93 -44.79
C SER A 736 30.24 10.77 -45.69
N ARG A 737 29.02 10.23 -45.50
CA ARG A 737 28.32 9.31 -46.45
C ARG A 737 29.01 7.92 -46.63
N SER A 738 28.40 6.89 -47.24
CA SER A 738 27.11 6.74 -47.95
C SER A 738 26.38 5.43 -47.62
N TRP A 739 25.12 5.31 -48.05
CA TRP A 739 24.30 4.09 -47.97
C TRP A 739 24.68 3.05 -49.05
N HIS A 740 24.41 1.74 -48.84
CA HIS A 740 23.29 1.03 -49.51
C HIS A 740 23.24 -0.51 -49.26
N SER A 741 22.00 -1.03 -49.28
CA SER A 741 21.55 -2.37 -49.73
C SER A 741 22.25 -3.68 -49.27
N LEU A 742 21.50 -4.45 -48.48
CA LEU A 742 21.35 -5.92 -48.59
C LEU A 742 21.05 -6.35 -50.05
N PRO A 743 21.38 -7.58 -50.52
CA PRO A 743 20.81 -8.80 -49.93
C PRO A 743 21.64 -10.10 -49.94
N ARG A 744 21.43 -10.93 -48.92
CA ARG A 744 20.83 -12.27 -49.05
C ARG A 744 20.23 -12.74 -47.73
#